data_AF-A0A2R8PJB4-F1
#
_entry.id   AF-A0A2R8PJB4-F1
#
_cell.length_a   1.000
_cell.length_b   1.000
_cell.length_c   1.000
_cell.angle_alpha   90.00
_cell.angle_beta   90.00
_cell.angle_gamma   90.00
#
_symmetry.space_group_name_H-M   'P 1'
#
loop_
_entity.id
_entity.type
_entity.pdbx_description
1 polymer ?
#
loop_
_entity_poly.entity_id
_entity_poly.type
_entity_poly.pdbx_seq_one_letter_code
_entity_poly.pdbx_strand_id
1 'polypeptide(L)'
;MRCDRERYLKIKEMESCEIHLPSPLSRPGSSPGVLRLPLLIPHQCGSTPWKGRTELPGPQQQPAMEWAGLEMAASGPGEAALCGGAGKREGGGGRGEGAGTAPPPPLCLLSLAKGFLAPSHLPPPGRRLKCAEQVPWVEQQLCESDLAERGAHSLPSGVRPAVQRKGLQAGRSRHPGHRGQQRGRERGSPLRTGAGDGGRGHAVLCQGVGAAPGPRGRGLPPPGWGIGAMLGAAGPGQQQWRRGRRRGWGLAPPGAPSAQTRRLRSEAHRPWGQRPERDAADIGAGGENEILATLHAISSKNQIWRSYIGMGYYNCSVPQTILRNLLENSGWITQYTPYQPEVSQGRLESLLNYQTMVCDITGLDMANASLLDEGTAAAEALQLCYRHNKRRKFFVDPRCHPQTIAVVQTRAKYTGVLTELKLPHEMDFSGKDVSGVLFQYPDTEGKVEDFTELVERAHQSGSLACCATDLLALCILRPPGEFGVDIALGSSQRFGVPLGYGGPHAAFFAVRESLVRMMPGRMVGVTRDATGKEVYRLALQTREQHIRRDKATSNICTAQALLANMAAMFAIYHGSRGLEHIARRVHNATLILSEGLKRAGHQLQHDLFFDTLKIQCGCSVKAVLGRAAQRQINFRLFEDGTLGISLDETVNEKDLDDLLWIFGCESSAELVAESMGEERRGIPGSVFKRTSQFLTHQVFNSYHSETNIVRYMKKLENKDISLVHSMIPLGSCTMKLNSSSELAPITWKEFANIHPFVPLDQAQGYQQLFRELEKDLCELTGYDRISFQPNSGAQGEYAGLATIRTYLAQKGEGHRTICLIPKSAHGTNPASAHMVGMKIQPVEVDKYGNIDAAHLKAMVDKHKENLAAIMITYPSTNGVFEENISDVCDLIHQHGGQVFLDGANMNAQVGICRPGDFGSDVSHLNLHKTFCIPHGGGGPGMGPIGVKKHLAPFLPNHPIISLKLNEDTCPVGTISAAPWGSSSILPISWAYIKMMGGKGLKQATETAILNANYMAKRLEKHYRILFRGARGYVGHEFILDTRPFKKSANIEAVDVAKRLQDYGFHAPTMSWPVAGTLMVEPTESEDKAELDRFCDALISIRQEIADIEEGRIDPRVNPLKMSPHSLTCVTSSHWDRPYSREVAAFPLPFVKPENKFWPSIARIDDIYGDQHLVCTCPPMEVYESPFSEQKRASS
;
A
#
# COMPACT_ATOMS: atom_id res chain seq x y z
N MET A 1 -0.52 -66.27 -14.87
CA MET A 1 0.77 -66.77 -14.32
C MET A 1 1.87 -65.75 -14.61
N ARG A 2 3.02 -65.80 -13.95
CA ARG A 2 4.20 -64.99 -14.32
C ARG A 2 4.88 -65.61 -15.53
N CYS A 3 5.16 -64.84 -16.58
CA CYS A 3 6.41 -64.93 -17.36
C CYS A 3 6.61 -63.70 -18.28
N ASP A 4 7.88 -63.42 -18.52
CA ASP A 4 8.52 -62.70 -19.65
C ASP A 4 8.00 -61.37 -20.26
N ARG A 5 8.90 -60.37 -20.13
CA ARG A 5 9.55 -59.58 -21.19
C ARG A 5 8.74 -58.67 -22.16
N GLU A 6 8.92 -57.37 -21.88
CA GLU A 6 9.69 -56.41 -22.70
C GLU A 6 9.02 -55.64 -23.88
N ARG A 7 9.38 -54.34 -23.95
CA ARG A 7 9.31 -53.36 -25.06
C ARG A 7 8.07 -52.45 -25.21
N TYR A 8 8.39 -51.14 -25.31
CA TYR A 8 7.86 -50.09 -26.20
C TYR A 8 6.43 -50.27 -26.79
N LEU A 9 5.53 -49.27 -26.75
CA LEU A 9 5.74 -47.92 -27.32
C LEU A 9 4.74 -46.86 -26.75
N LYS A 10 4.55 -45.74 -27.47
CA LYS A 10 3.84 -44.51 -27.06
C LYS A 10 2.69 -44.16 -28.04
N ILE A 11 1.60 -43.58 -27.51
CA ILE A 11 0.80 -42.48 -28.11
C ILE A 11 -0.12 -42.75 -29.33
N LYS A 12 -1.43 -42.39 -29.19
CA LYS A 12 -2.43 -42.05 -30.26
C LYS A 12 -2.74 -43.18 -31.29
N GLU A 13 -3.64 -43.14 -32.29
CA GLU A 13 -4.98 -42.54 -32.60
C GLU A 13 -5.53 -43.30 -33.86
N MET A 14 -6.80 -43.26 -34.33
CA MET A 14 -8.06 -42.58 -33.96
C MET A 14 -9.28 -43.42 -34.44
N GLU A 15 -10.50 -42.82 -34.45
CA GLU A 15 -11.64 -43.16 -35.34
C GLU A 15 -12.36 -44.53 -35.17
N SER A 16 -13.47 -44.79 -35.88
CA SER A 16 -14.84 -44.27 -35.60
C SER A 16 -15.95 -44.97 -36.42
N CYS A 17 -17.20 -44.85 -35.95
CA CYS A 17 -18.48 -45.02 -36.67
C CYS A 17 -19.06 -46.43 -36.96
N GLU A 18 -20.38 -46.42 -37.22
CA GLU A 18 -21.25 -47.48 -37.79
C GLU A 18 -21.66 -48.67 -36.88
N ILE A 19 -22.92 -49.17 -36.84
CA ILE A 19 -24.23 -48.60 -37.30
C ILE A 19 -25.44 -49.33 -36.62
N HIS A 20 -26.65 -48.78 -36.76
CA HIS A 20 -28.00 -49.39 -36.59
C HIS A 20 -28.76 -49.47 -35.24
N LEU A 21 -30.07 -49.70 -35.42
CA LEU A 21 -31.29 -49.55 -34.58
C LEU A 21 -32.03 -50.93 -34.50
N PRO A 22 -33.16 -51.18 -33.78
CA PRO A 22 -34.29 -50.24 -33.55
C PRO A 22 -35.11 -50.34 -32.22
N SER A 23 -36.17 -49.51 -32.20
CA SER A 23 -37.21 -49.24 -31.18
C SER A 23 -38.34 -50.32 -31.16
N PRO A 24 -39.63 -50.16 -30.68
CA PRO A 24 -40.41 -48.95 -30.29
C PRO A 24 -41.45 -49.08 -29.11
N LEU A 25 -42.33 -48.05 -28.98
CA LEU A 25 -43.66 -47.98 -28.28
C LEU A 25 -43.67 -47.83 -26.73
N SER A 26 -44.63 -47.12 -26.08
CA SER A 26 -45.80 -46.30 -26.54
C SER A 26 -46.22 -45.18 -25.53
N ARG A 27 -47.14 -44.29 -25.96
CA ARG A 27 -47.94 -43.30 -25.16
C ARG A 27 -49.46 -43.59 -25.41
N PRO A 28 -50.49 -42.79 -24.99
CA PRO A 28 -50.59 -41.65 -24.05
C PRO A 28 -51.76 -41.77 -23.02
N GLY A 29 -52.06 -40.71 -22.24
CA GLY A 29 -53.28 -40.55 -21.41
C GLY A 29 -53.49 -39.09 -20.95
N SER A 30 -54.74 -38.67 -20.65
CA SER A 30 -55.11 -37.24 -20.47
C SER A 30 -56.13 -36.93 -19.34
N SER A 31 -56.19 -35.65 -18.95
CA SER A 31 -57.13 -34.97 -18.02
C SER A 31 -58.62 -35.01 -18.46
N PRO A 32 -59.62 -34.38 -17.77
CA PRO A 32 -59.59 -33.51 -16.56
C PRO A 32 -60.74 -33.71 -15.52
N GLY A 33 -60.81 -32.89 -14.45
CA GLY A 33 -62.03 -32.69 -13.61
C GLY A 33 -61.80 -32.37 -12.12
N VAL A 34 -62.76 -31.84 -11.34
CA VAL A 34 -63.21 -30.41 -11.23
C VAL A 34 -64.21 -30.24 -10.04
N LEU A 35 -64.18 -29.08 -9.34
CA LEU A 35 -65.19 -28.47 -8.41
C LEU A 35 -65.36 -28.90 -6.90
N ARG A 36 -65.49 -27.84 -6.05
CA ARG A 36 -66.29 -27.64 -4.80
C ARG A 36 -65.77 -27.97 -3.37
N LEU A 37 -65.30 -26.89 -2.70
CA LEU A 37 -65.74 -26.26 -1.41
C LEU A 37 -67.01 -26.83 -0.70
N PRO A 38 -67.20 -26.69 0.66
CA PRO A 38 -67.14 -25.38 1.37
C PRO A 38 -66.78 -25.27 2.89
N LEU A 39 -66.35 -24.03 3.26
CA LEU A 39 -66.63 -23.18 4.46
C LEU A 39 -66.79 -23.71 5.92
N LEU A 40 -66.10 -23.02 6.86
CA LEU A 40 -66.59 -22.37 8.12
C LEU A 40 -65.38 -21.77 8.88
N ILE A 41 -65.00 -20.47 8.78
CA ILE A 41 -65.38 -19.25 9.56
C ILE A 41 -65.49 -19.38 11.13
N PRO A 42 -65.17 -18.31 11.93
CA PRO A 42 -64.29 -18.44 13.11
C PRO A 42 -64.85 -17.76 14.40
N HIS A 43 -64.01 -17.50 15.42
CA HIS A 43 -64.28 -16.49 16.46
C HIS A 43 -63.02 -15.78 16.99
N GLN A 44 -63.21 -14.65 17.70
CA GLN A 44 -62.17 -13.68 18.10
C GLN A 44 -62.09 -13.45 19.62
N CYS A 45 -60.88 -13.06 20.07
CA CYS A 45 -60.52 -12.12 21.16
C CYS A 45 -61.17 -12.20 22.57
N GLY A 46 -60.30 -12.18 23.59
CA GLY A 46 -60.60 -11.73 24.97
C GLY A 46 -59.29 -11.38 25.70
N SER A 47 -59.24 -10.32 26.51
CA SER A 47 -57.95 -9.74 26.97
C SER A 47 -57.95 -9.13 28.38
N THR A 48 -57.02 -9.58 29.24
CA THR A 48 -56.47 -8.88 30.44
C THR A 48 -57.46 -8.61 31.61
N PRO A 49 -57.05 -8.17 32.84
CA PRO A 49 -55.72 -7.77 33.32
C PRO A 49 -55.24 -8.46 34.64
N TRP A 50 -54.58 -7.72 35.56
CA TRP A 50 -53.42 -8.13 36.38
C TRP A 50 -53.63 -8.07 37.93
N LYS A 51 -52.73 -8.75 38.68
CA LYS A 51 -52.21 -8.48 40.06
C LYS A 51 -53.01 -8.83 41.36
N GLY A 52 -52.30 -9.48 42.30
CA GLY A 52 -52.59 -9.57 43.76
C GLY A 52 -51.62 -10.51 44.52
N ARG A 53 -51.33 -10.30 45.82
CA ARG A 53 -50.46 -11.15 46.68
C ARG A 53 -51.02 -11.33 48.11
N THR A 54 -50.85 -12.52 48.69
CA THR A 54 -50.94 -12.91 50.15
C THR A 54 -50.60 -14.42 50.28
N GLU A 55 -50.27 -15.09 51.41
CA GLU A 55 -49.98 -14.76 52.83
C GLU A 55 -48.64 -15.41 53.30
N LEU A 56 -48.54 -15.96 54.53
CA LEU A 56 -47.45 -16.72 55.20
C LEU A 56 -48.05 -17.64 56.28
N PRO A 57 -47.39 -18.73 56.75
CA PRO A 57 -46.66 -18.69 58.04
C PRO A 57 -45.42 -19.64 58.18
N GLY A 58 -44.68 -19.52 59.30
CA GLY A 58 -43.53 -20.40 59.71
C GLY A 58 -43.90 -21.50 60.73
N PRO A 59 -43.08 -21.90 61.75
CA PRO A 59 -41.84 -21.27 62.29
C PRO A 59 -40.70 -22.24 62.76
N GLN A 60 -39.76 -21.73 63.61
CA GLN A 60 -38.70 -22.41 64.42
C GLN A 60 -37.38 -22.81 63.68
N GLN A 61 -36.16 -22.76 64.27
CA GLN A 61 -35.70 -22.37 65.63
C GLN A 61 -34.23 -21.79 65.63
N GLN A 62 -33.79 -21.20 66.75
CA GLN A 62 -32.43 -20.67 67.06
C GLN A 62 -31.85 -21.42 68.31
N PRO A 63 -30.55 -21.35 68.72
CA PRO A 63 -29.68 -20.15 68.93
C PRO A 63 -28.16 -20.41 68.60
N ALA A 64 -27.17 -19.84 69.32
CA ALA A 64 -26.58 -18.47 69.26
C ALA A 64 -25.35 -18.37 70.21
N MET A 65 -24.29 -17.61 69.85
CA MET A 65 -23.12 -17.04 70.60
C MET A 65 -21.97 -16.79 69.59
N GLU A 66 -21.20 -15.69 69.52
CA GLU A 66 -20.40 -14.90 70.51
C GLU A 66 -19.03 -15.54 70.86
N TRP A 67 -17.88 -14.83 70.92
CA TRP A 67 -17.62 -13.37 71.07
C TRP A 67 -16.24 -12.88 70.53
N ALA A 68 -16.06 -11.55 70.48
CA ALA A 68 -14.85 -10.66 70.50
C ALA A 68 -13.47 -11.14 69.97
N GLY A 69 -12.59 -10.32 69.38
CA GLY A 69 -12.45 -8.85 69.18
C GLY A 69 -11.01 -8.61 68.62
N LEU A 70 -10.29 -7.47 68.60
CA LEU A 70 -10.38 -6.00 68.78
C LEU A 70 -9.12 -5.45 67.99
N GLU A 71 -8.78 -4.20 67.66
CA GLU A 71 -9.27 -2.79 67.58
C GLU A 71 -8.19 -2.05 66.70
N MET A 72 -8.03 -0.74 66.41
CA MET A 72 -8.60 0.63 66.62
C MET A 72 -7.92 1.52 65.52
N ALA A 73 -8.14 2.82 65.23
CA ALA A 73 -9.09 3.90 65.58
C ALA A 73 -8.95 5.07 64.54
N ALA A 74 -9.90 6.01 64.54
CA ALA A 74 -9.76 7.45 64.15
C ALA A 74 -9.40 7.84 62.68
N SER A 75 -9.91 8.94 62.08
CA SER A 75 -10.89 9.97 62.53
C SER A 75 -11.56 10.70 61.34
N GLY A 76 -12.81 11.19 61.52
CA GLY A 76 -13.51 12.14 60.62
C GLY A 76 -13.31 13.62 61.02
N PRO A 77 -14.30 14.56 60.88
CA PRO A 77 -15.72 14.40 60.50
C PRO A 77 -16.37 15.53 59.63
N GLY A 78 -17.71 15.45 59.39
CA GLY A 78 -18.64 16.60 59.23
C GLY A 78 -19.20 16.90 57.82
N GLU A 79 -20.45 17.36 57.59
CA GLU A 79 -21.67 17.54 58.43
C GLU A 79 -22.98 17.57 57.56
N ALA A 80 -24.16 17.39 58.20
CA ALA A 80 -25.56 17.82 57.87
C ALA A 80 -26.19 17.57 56.45
N ALA A 81 -27.48 17.23 56.22
CA ALA A 81 -28.79 17.43 56.88
C ALA A 81 -29.48 18.80 56.55
N LEU A 82 -30.81 18.95 56.34
CA LEU A 82 -31.98 18.03 56.34
C LEU A 82 -33.22 18.65 55.61
N CYS A 83 -34.35 17.90 55.51
CA CYS A 83 -35.74 18.34 55.15
C CYS A 83 -36.04 18.75 53.68
N GLY A 84 -37.31 18.77 53.20
CA GLY A 84 -38.54 18.15 53.74
C GLY A 84 -39.89 18.83 53.35
N GLY A 85 -40.63 18.27 52.38
CA GLY A 85 -42.06 18.58 52.09
C GLY A 85 -42.37 19.98 51.48
N ALA A 86 -43.63 20.41 51.32
CA ALA A 86 -44.89 19.70 50.98
C ALA A 86 -46.05 20.68 50.70
N GLY A 87 -46.95 20.35 49.74
CA GLY A 87 -48.26 20.97 49.52
C GLY A 87 -48.31 22.22 48.62
N LYS A 88 -49.46 22.73 48.17
CA LYS A 88 -50.80 22.19 47.76
C LYS A 88 -51.76 23.40 47.63
N ARG A 89 -52.43 23.54 46.48
CA ARG A 89 -53.79 24.13 46.25
C ARG A 89 -54.12 25.56 46.73
N GLU A 90 -54.64 26.36 45.80
CA GLU A 90 -56.07 26.72 45.61
C GLU A 90 -56.21 27.25 44.14
N GLY A 91 -57.32 27.42 43.42
CA GLY A 91 -58.75 27.61 43.70
C GLY A 91 -59.21 28.90 42.99
N GLY A 92 -60.35 29.04 42.28
CA GLY A 92 -61.32 28.08 41.76
C GLY A 92 -62.60 28.75 41.20
N GLY A 93 -62.86 28.68 39.88
CA GLY A 93 -64.10 29.14 39.19
C GLY A 93 -64.16 30.65 38.83
N GLY A 94 -64.99 31.11 37.88
CA GLY A 94 -65.88 30.40 36.92
C GLY A 94 -66.80 31.35 36.12
N ARG A 95 -67.53 30.82 35.11
CA ARG A 95 -68.41 31.50 34.09
C ARG A 95 -67.64 32.26 32.98
N GLY A 96 -68.08 32.31 31.71
CA GLY A 96 -69.17 31.59 31.03
C GLY A 96 -69.34 31.99 29.54
N GLU A 97 -70.18 31.25 28.80
CA GLU A 97 -70.74 31.52 27.45
C GLU A 97 -69.82 31.48 26.19
N GLY A 98 -70.43 31.24 25.00
CA GLY A 98 -69.82 31.49 23.67
C GLY A 98 -69.54 30.27 22.75
N ALA A 99 -70.54 29.82 21.97
CA ALA A 99 -70.38 28.79 20.90
C ALA A 99 -69.58 29.29 19.66
N GLY A 100 -69.11 28.48 18.70
CA GLY A 100 -69.18 27.05 18.35
C GLY A 100 -68.46 26.83 16.99
N THR A 101 -68.36 25.67 16.30
CA THR A 101 -68.86 24.28 16.47
C THR A 101 -67.86 23.27 15.82
N ALA A 102 -67.90 21.99 16.21
CA ALA A 102 -67.11 20.86 15.64
C ALA A 102 -67.88 20.15 14.48
N PRO A 103 -67.62 18.90 13.96
CA PRO A 103 -66.79 17.76 14.42
C PRO A 103 -65.98 16.99 13.29
N PRO A 104 -65.45 15.76 13.50
CA PRO A 104 -64.85 14.87 12.47
C PRO A 104 -65.70 13.61 12.15
N PRO A 105 -65.42 12.82 11.07
CA PRO A 105 -64.66 11.55 11.23
C PRO A 105 -63.85 11.04 9.97
N PRO A 106 -63.01 9.99 10.10
CA PRO A 106 -62.41 9.22 8.98
C PRO A 106 -63.24 7.98 8.55
N LEU A 107 -62.90 7.34 7.40
CA LEU A 107 -63.22 5.98 6.85
C LEU A 107 -62.94 6.03 5.30
N CYS A 108 -62.85 4.97 4.46
CA CYS A 108 -63.07 3.51 4.58
C CYS A 108 -62.27 2.67 3.52
N LEU A 109 -62.21 1.36 3.75
CA LEU A 109 -61.95 0.18 2.88
C LEU A 109 -61.90 0.30 1.33
N LEU A 110 -61.00 -0.48 0.68
CA LEU A 110 -61.38 -1.65 -0.16
C LEU A 110 -60.20 -2.52 -0.69
N SER A 111 -60.40 -3.86 -0.70
CA SER A 111 -59.87 -4.95 -1.57
C SER A 111 -58.48 -4.86 -2.25
N LEU A 112 -57.58 -5.84 -2.10
CA LEU A 112 -57.55 -7.19 -2.75
C LEU A 112 -57.46 -7.14 -4.29
N ALA A 113 -56.59 -7.90 -5.00
CA ALA A 113 -55.73 -9.02 -4.58
C ALA A 113 -54.43 -9.19 -5.42
N LYS A 114 -53.60 -10.15 -4.98
CA LYS A 114 -52.29 -10.57 -5.54
C LYS A 114 -52.36 -11.17 -6.95
N GLY A 115 -51.26 -10.99 -7.70
CA GLY A 115 -50.67 -12.02 -8.57
C GLY A 115 -50.97 -11.91 -10.08
N PHE A 116 -50.15 -12.51 -10.95
CA PHE A 116 -48.85 -13.18 -10.73
C PHE A 116 -48.11 -13.33 -12.07
N LEU A 117 -46.77 -13.39 -12.03
CA LEU A 117 -45.87 -13.96 -13.05
C LEU A 117 -45.72 -13.27 -14.44
N ALA A 118 -44.44 -13.16 -14.83
CA ALA A 118 -43.93 -12.98 -16.20
C ALA A 118 -44.03 -14.34 -16.98
N PRO A 119 -43.49 -14.56 -18.22
CA PRO A 119 -42.41 -13.85 -18.94
C PRO A 119 -42.82 -13.53 -20.43
N SER A 120 -42.00 -13.19 -21.43
CA SER A 120 -40.64 -13.66 -21.79
C SER A 120 -40.09 -12.99 -23.07
N HIS A 121 -38.83 -13.33 -23.43
CA HIS A 121 -38.23 -13.36 -24.77
C HIS A 121 -38.06 -12.10 -25.66
N LEU A 122 -36.78 -11.68 -25.75
CA LEU A 122 -36.05 -11.21 -26.97
C LEU A 122 -36.27 -12.17 -28.18
N PRO A 123 -36.03 -11.80 -29.48
CA PRO A 123 -34.83 -11.06 -29.93
C PRO A 123 -35.07 -10.07 -31.15
N PRO A 124 -34.28 -9.95 -32.26
CA PRO A 124 -33.98 -8.62 -32.86
C PRO A 124 -34.21 -8.61 -34.42
N PRO A 125 -33.35 -8.09 -35.34
CA PRO A 125 -32.61 -6.81 -35.44
C PRO A 125 -32.86 -6.01 -36.77
N GLY A 126 -32.83 -4.67 -36.70
CA GLY A 126 -31.97 -3.84 -37.58
C GLY A 126 -32.43 -3.28 -38.96
N ARG A 127 -31.55 -2.39 -39.46
CA ARG A 127 -31.41 -1.74 -40.79
C ARG A 127 -32.31 -0.55 -41.19
N ARG A 128 -31.62 0.45 -41.76
CA ARG A 128 -32.06 1.78 -42.24
C ARG A 128 -32.59 1.71 -43.68
N LEU A 129 -33.48 2.65 -44.07
CA LEU A 129 -33.41 3.59 -45.23
C LEU A 129 -34.83 4.17 -45.49
N LYS A 130 -35.05 5.48 -45.31
CA LYS A 130 -34.97 6.59 -46.31
C LYS A 130 -36.04 6.58 -47.43
N CYS A 131 -37.08 7.39 -47.25
CA CYS A 131 -37.54 8.52 -48.09
C CYS A 131 -38.59 9.31 -47.24
N ALA A 132 -38.52 10.64 -47.08
CA ALA A 132 -38.85 11.70 -48.05
C ALA A 132 -40.38 11.72 -48.36
N GLU A 133 -41.11 12.83 -48.20
CA GLU A 133 -40.70 14.25 -48.03
C GLU A 133 -41.84 15.13 -47.48
N GLN A 134 -41.55 16.13 -46.62
CA GLN A 134 -42.22 17.46 -46.58
C GLN A 134 -41.65 18.44 -45.51
N VAL A 135 -41.43 19.70 -45.94
CA VAL A 135 -41.30 21.00 -45.20
C VAL A 135 -40.23 21.15 -44.07
N PRO A 136 -39.27 22.12 -44.18
CA PRO A 136 -38.17 22.30 -43.19
C PRO A 136 -38.05 23.68 -42.49
N TRP A 137 -37.71 23.66 -41.18
CA TRP A 137 -36.90 24.66 -40.42
C TRP A 137 -37.39 26.14 -40.39
N VAL A 138 -36.77 27.16 -39.76
CA VAL A 138 -35.57 27.38 -38.90
C VAL A 138 -35.96 28.45 -37.85
N GLU A 139 -35.28 28.60 -36.71
CA GLU A 139 -34.79 29.94 -36.32
C GLU A 139 -33.60 29.94 -35.34
N GLN A 140 -32.78 31.01 -35.38
CA GLN A 140 -31.59 31.19 -34.56
C GLN A 140 -31.21 32.70 -34.45
N GLN A 141 -31.21 33.24 -33.23
CA GLN A 141 -30.28 34.27 -32.68
C GLN A 141 -29.87 35.51 -33.53
N LEU A 142 -30.17 36.75 -33.09
CA LEU A 142 -29.18 37.83 -32.76
C LEU A 142 -29.78 39.26 -32.49
N CYS A 143 -29.02 40.02 -31.67
CA CYS A 143 -28.86 41.49 -31.47
C CYS A 143 -29.96 42.57 -31.71
N GLU A 144 -30.02 43.52 -30.76
CA GLU A 144 -29.88 45.01 -30.85
C GLU A 144 -30.58 45.81 -31.99
N SER A 145 -31.13 47.03 -31.82
CA SER A 145 -30.83 48.14 -30.88
C SER A 145 -31.98 49.18 -30.74
N ASP A 146 -31.88 50.11 -29.76
CA ASP A 146 -32.36 51.52 -29.75
C ASP A 146 -33.88 51.85 -29.98
N LEU A 147 -34.64 52.47 -29.05
CA LEU A 147 -34.65 53.92 -28.73
C LEU A 147 -35.72 54.32 -27.66
N ALA A 148 -35.41 55.30 -26.79
CA ALA A 148 -36.32 56.27 -26.10
C ALA A 148 -37.45 55.75 -25.14
N GLU A 149 -38.02 56.49 -24.16
CA GLU A 149 -37.78 57.84 -23.58
C GLU A 149 -38.40 57.98 -22.15
N ARG A 150 -37.85 58.85 -21.27
CA ARG A 150 -38.42 59.37 -19.98
C ARG A 150 -38.61 58.31 -18.85
N GLY A 151 -38.51 58.59 -17.53
CA GLY A 151 -38.20 59.76 -16.69
C GLY A 151 -38.79 59.53 -15.26
N ALA A 152 -38.38 60.11 -14.13
CA ALA A 152 -37.28 61.03 -13.74
C ALA A 152 -37.10 61.03 -12.18
N HIS A 153 -36.33 61.98 -11.60
CA HIS A 153 -36.06 62.21 -10.15
C HIS A 153 -35.12 61.18 -9.44
N SER A 154 -34.23 61.55 -8.50
CA SER A 154 -33.70 62.87 -8.07
C SER A 154 -32.37 62.75 -7.30
N LEU A 155 -31.48 63.76 -7.45
CA LEU A 155 -30.20 63.98 -6.74
C LEU A 155 -30.41 64.93 -5.52
N PRO A 156 -29.45 65.22 -4.57
CA PRO A 156 -28.01 65.53 -4.78
C PRO A 156 -27.06 65.07 -3.62
N SER A 157 -25.79 65.48 -3.41
CA SER A 157 -24.82 66.41 -4.07
C SER A 157 -23.35 66.14 -3.67
N GLY A 158 -22.40 66.46 -4.56
CA GLY A 158 -21.02 66.90 -4.22
C GLY A 158 -19.94 65.82 -3.96
N VAL A 159 -18.63 66.04 -4.19
CA VAL A 159 -17.87 67.19 -4.77
C VAL A 159 -16.65 66.66 -5.58
N ARG A 160 -16.17 67.43 -6.58
CA ARG A 160 -14.99 67.22 -7.46
C ARG A 160 -14.05 68.46 -7.35
N PRO A 161 -12.72 68.41 -7.67
CA PRO A 161 -12.08 68.16 -8.99
C PRO A 161 -10.88 67.16 -8.95
N ALA A 162 -10.29 66.60 -10.03
CA ALA A 162 -9.76 67.12 -11.33
C ALA A 162 -8.48 67.99 -11.18
N VAL A 163 -7.50 68.09 -12.10
CA VAL A 163 -7.37 67.75 -13.56
C VAL A 163 -6.01 66.99 -13.79
N GLN A 164 -5.27 66.84 -14.92
CA GLN A 164 -5.30 67.33 -16.33
C GLN A 164 -4.81 66.25 -17.35
N ARG A 165 -3.93 66.56 -18.35
CA ARG A 165 -3.45 65.70 -19.47
C ARG A 165 -2.13 66.25 -20.10
N LYS A 166 -1.51 65.47 -21.04
CA LYS A 166 -0.39 65.80 -21.98
C LYS A 166 1.04 65.80 -21.36
N GLY A 167 2.15 65.58 -22.09
CA GLY A 167 2.35 65.10 -23.48
C GLY A 167 3.71 65.49 -24.12
N LEU A 168 4.16 64.74 -25.15
CA LEU A 168 5.23 65.02 -26.16
C LEU A 168 6.76 64.89 -25.85
N GLN A 169 7.40 64.02 -26.66
CA GLN A 169 8.67 64.12 -27.42
C GLN A 169 10.07 64.52 -26.83
N ALA A 170 11.02 63.59 -27.06
CA ALA A 170 12.37 63.74 -27.67
C ALA A 170 13.55 64.42 -26.91
N GLY A 171 14.71 63.74 -26.93
CA GLY A 171 16.05 64.24 -26.54
C GLY A 171 17.16 63.19 -26.77
N ARG A 172 18.42 63.59 -26.99
CA ARG A 172 19.56 62.69 -27.33
C ARG A 172 20.87 63.07 -26.61
N SER A 173 21.65 62.05 -26.21
CA SER A 173 23.12 62.07 -25.95
C SER A 173 23.58 62.85 -24.68
N ARG A 174 24.79 62.67 -24.12
CA ARG A 174 26.06 62.09 -24.63
C ARG A 174 26.81 61.14 -23.65
N HIS A 175 27.74 60.39 -24.24
CA HIS A 175 28.87 59.62 -23.66
C HIS A 175 30.06 60.56 -23.28
N PRO A 176 31.17 60.14 -22.61
CA PRO A 176 32.06 59.05 -23.07
C PRO A 176 32.91 58.23 -22.06
N GLY A 177 33.54 57.18 -22.58
CA GLY A 177 34.74 56.49 -22.05
C GLY A 177 35.69 56.17 -23.23
N HIS A 178 37.01 56.04 -22.99
CA HIS A 178 38.03 56.23 -24.04
C HIS A 178 39.16 55.17 -24.05
N ARG A 179 39.89 55.11 -25.19
CA ARG A 179 41.09 54.27 -25.50
C ARG A 179 40.78 52.80 -25.86
N GLY A 180 41.58 52.12 -26.71
CA GLY A 180 42.80 52.51 -27.45
C GLY A 180 43.12 51.50 -28.57
N GLN A 181 44.11 51.79 -29.44
CA GLN A 181 44.34 51.04 -30.69
C GLN A 181 45.84 50.93 -31.05
N GLN A 182 46.19 49.90 -31.85
CA GLN A 182 47.35 49.77 -32.79
C GLN A 182 48.55 48.86 -32.46
N ARG A 183 48.80 47.92 -33.40
CA ARG A 183 50.07 47.56 -34.11
C ARG A 183 51.40 47.32 -33.35
N GLY A 184 52.13 46.25 -33.74
CA GLY A 184 53.55 46.42 -34.12
C GLY A 184 54.62 45.35 -33.80
N ARG A 185 54.63 44.21 -34.51
CA ARG A 185 55.79 43.50 -35.15
C ARG A 185 57.19 43.31 -34.46
N GLU A 186 57.77 42.12 -34.75
CA GLU A 186 59.21 41.74 -34.93
C GLU A 186 60.03 40.98 -33.85
N ARG A 187 60.58 39.83 -34.32
CA ARG A 187 61.89 39.15 -34.06
C ARG A 187 62.31 38.68 -32.63
N GLY A 188 62.79 37.43 -32.56
CA GLY A 188 63.64 36.93 -31.45
C GLY A 188 63.71 35.41 -31.29
N SER A 189 64.82 34.78 -31.69
CA SER A 189 65.25 33.40 -31.34
C SER A 189 66.76 33.48 -30.99
N PRO A 190 67.39 32.55 -30.23
CA PRO A 190 67.69 31.18 -30.70
C PRO A 190 67.89 30.08 -29.61
N LEU A 191 68.51 28.95 -30.01
CA LEU A 191 69.07 27.81 -29.24
C LEU A 191 68.05 26.76 -28.72
N ARG A 192 68.15 25.43 -28.91
CA ARG A 192 69.15 24.39 -29.31
C ARG A 192 69.74 23.52 -28.18
N THR A 193 69.28 22.27 -28.14
CA THR A 193 70.00 20.95 -28.13
C THR A 193 68.88 19.88 -28.33
N GLY A 194 68.97 18.78 -29.08
CA GLY A 194 70.08 17.87 -29.43
C GLY A 194 69.98 16.62 -28.53
N ALA A 195 69.96 15.36 -28.98
CA ALA A 195 70.00 14.72 -30.31
C ALA A 195 69.17 13.39 -30.25
N GLY A 196 69.04 12.51 -31.26
CA GLY A 196 69.70 12.41 -32.58
C GLY A 196 69.09 11.31 -33.47
N ASP A 197 69.84 10.92 -34.52
CA ASP A 197 69.54 9.95 -35.60
C ASP A 197 69.09 8.54 -35.16
N GLY A 198 68.48 7.69 -36.00
CA GLY A 198 68.12 7.76 -37.44
C GLY A 198 67.69 6.36 -37.95
N GLY A 199 67.35 6.11 -39.22
CA GLY A 199 67.14 7.00 -40.37
C GLY A 199 67.07 6.24 -41.72
N ARG A 200 66.41 6.83 -42.73
CA ARG A 200 66.36 6.46 -44.17
C ARG A 200 65.62 5.14 -44.54
N GLY A 201 64.91 5.05 -45.67
CA GLY A 201 64.76 6.07 -46.74
C GLY A 201 63.73 5.74 -47.84
N HIS A 202 63.99 6.33 -49.02
CA HIS A 202 63.14 6.40 -50.23
C HIS A 202 62.54 5.06 -50.71
N ALA A 203 61.34 4.93 -51.31
CA ALA A 203 60.48 5.79 -52.14
C ALA A 203 60.66 5.66 -53.69
N VAL A 204 59.51 5.46 -54.37
CA VAL A 204 59.15 5.89 -55.76
C VAL A 204 59.40 4.94 -56.98
N LEU A 205 58.40 4.96 -57.90
CA LEU A 205 58.34 4.60 -59.35
C LEU A 205 58.01 3.15 -59.87
N CYS A 206 56.75 3.02 -60.31
CA CYS A 206 56.30 2.67 -61.69
C CYS A 206 56.01 1.23 -62.18
N GLN A 207 55.22 1.20 -63.28
CA GLN A 207 54.67 0.07 -64.07
C GLN A 207 53.60 -0.79 -63.37
N GLY A 208 52.55 -1.30 -64.04
CA GLY A 208 52.07 -1.06 -65.41
C GLY A 208 51.06 -2.14 -65.88
N VAL A 209 50.09 -1.79 -66.76
CA VAL A 209 49.08 -2.69 -67.38
C VAL A 209 48.04 -3.29 -66.38
N GLY A 210 46.77 -3.57 -66.69
CA GLY A 210 45.97 -3.25 -67.89
C GLY A 210 45.09 -4.42 -68.40
N ALA A 211 43.97 -4.73 -67.73
CA ALA A 211 43.00 -5.74 -68.20
C ALA A 211 41.54 -5.47 -67.73
N ALA A 212 40.59 -5.84 -68.59
CA ALA A 212 39.13 -5.93 -68.37
C ALA A 212 38.62 -7.13 -69.22
N PRO A 213 37.39 -7.69 -69.09
CA PRO A 213 36.11 -6.97 -69.19
C PRO A 213 34.95 -7.51 -68.30
N GLY A 214 33.74 -6.95 -68.47
CA GLY A 214 32.47 -7.60 -68.07
C GLY A 214 31.90 -8.51 -69.18
N PRO A 215 30.70 -9.10 -69.03
CA PRO A 215 29.52 -8.43 -69.61
C PRO A 215 28.12 -8.70 -68.96
N ARG A 216 27.13 -7.89 -69.39
CA ARG A 216 25.71 -8.15 -69.79
C ARG A 216 25.05 -9.51 -69.38
N GLY A 217 23.76 -9.62 -69.06
CA GLY A 217 22.62 -8.67 -69.04
C GLY A 217 21.34 -9.20 -69.75
N ARG A 218 20.15 -8.60 -69.46
CA ARG A 218 18.77 -8.95 -69.93
C ARG A 218 18.06 -10.08 -69.14
N GLY A 219 16.72 -10.12 -69.01
CA GLY A 219 15.67 -9.28 -69.65
C GLY A 219 14.27 -9.29 -68.97
N LEU A 220 13.32 -8.61 -69.62
CA LEU A 220 11.90 -8.29 -69.26
C LEU A 220 11.00 -8.61 -70.51
N PRO A 221 9.71 -8.18 -70.71
CA PRO A 221 8.62 -7.70 -69.81
C PRO A 221 7.22 -8.42 -69.95
N PRO A 222 6.11 -7.88 -70.56
CA PRO A 222 4.75 -7.82 -69.95
C PRO A 222 3.63 -8.47 -70.83
N PRO A 223 2.29 -8.25 -70.71
CA PRO A 223 1.49 -6.98 -70.71
C PRO A 223 0.62 -6.80 -69.42
N GLY A 224 -0.37 -5.89 -69.26
CA GLY A 224 -0.90 -4.75 -70.05
C GLY A 224 -2.35 -4.36 -69.64
N TRP A 225 -2.93 -3.30 -70.27
CA TRP A 225 -4.31 -2.72 -70.09
C TRP A 225 -4.64 -2.04 -68.73
N GLY A 226 -5.31 -0.87 -68.64
CA GLY A 226 -5.67 0.12 -69.68
C GLY A 226 -6.45 1.38 -69.20
N ILE A 227 -5.95 2.57 -69.57
CA ILE A 227 -6.62 3.79 -70.11
C ILE A 227 -7.82 4.48 -69.39
N GLY A 228 -7.74 5.81 -69.21
CA GLY A 228 -8.87 6.74 -68.98
C GLY A 228 -8.42 8.17 -68.57
N ALA A 229 -9.05 9.27 -69.06
CA ALA A 229 -8.54 10.64 -68.84
C ALA A 229 -9.54 11.83 -68.99
N MET A 230 -9.11 12.98 -68.44
CA MET A 230 -9.46 14.40 -68.75
C MET A 230 -10.75 15.11 -68.24
N LEU A 231 -10.48 16.26 -67.60
CA LEU A 231 -11.13 17.59 -67.66
C LEU A 231 -12.57 17.84 -67.16
N GLY A 232 -12.69 18.87 -66.29
CA GLY A 232 -13.91 19.54 -65.84
C GLY A 232 -13.59 20.50 -64.68
N ALA A 233 -14.11 21.73 -64.66
CA ALA A 233 -13.61 22.79 -63.76
C ALA A 233 -14.71 23.53 -62.96
N ALA A 234 -14.50 23.69 -61.65
CA ALA A 234 -15.01 24.77 -60.81
C ALA A 234 -14.33 24.75 -59.42
N GLY A 235 -14.18 25.91 -58.79
CA GLY A 235 -13.92 26.05 -57.34
C GLY A 235 -15.04 26.88 -56.68
N PRO A 236 -14.87 27.42 -55.46
CA PRO A 236 -13.67 27.38 -54.59
C PRO A 236 -13.95 26.93 -53.14
N GLY A 237 -12.90 26.93 -52.30
CA GLY A 237 -13.04 27.25 -50.87
C GLY A 237 -13.14 26.10 -49.86
N GLN A 238 -12.00 25.58 -49.41
CA GLN A 238 -11.87 25.02 -48.06
C GLN A 238 -10.74 25.70 -47.29
N GLN A 239 -11.00 26.08 -46.04
CA GLN A 239 -10.02 26.73 -45.17
C GLN A 239 -9.00 25.72 -44.63
N GLN A 240 -7.72 26.10 -44.61
CA GLN A 240 -6.66 25.27 -44.05
C GLN A 240 -6.74 25.22 -42.51
N TRP A 241 -7.26 24.12 -41.96
CA TRP A 241 -6.95 23.73 -40.58
C TRP A 241 -5.46 23.35 -40.48
N ARG A 242 -4.62 24.35 -40.23
CA ARG A 242 -3.17 24.18 -40.09
C ARG A 242 -2.86 23.23 -38.92
N ARG A 243 -2.28 22.06 -39.24
CA ARG A 243 -1.66 21.17 -38.25
C ARG A 243 -0.68 21.97 -37.40
N GLY A 244 -1.03 22.20 -36.13
CA GLY A 244 -0.17 22.87 -35.17
C GLY A 244 1.09 22.06 -34.91
N ARG A 245 2.20 22.43 -35.56
CA ARG A 245 3.52 21.90 -35.21
C ARG A 245 3.81 22.33 -33.76
N ARG A 246 3.69 21.40 -32.79
CA ARG A 246 4.22 21.60 -31.43
C ARG A 246 5.69 21.98 -31.60
N ARG A 247 6.04 23.23 -31.26
CA ARG A 247 7.44 23.68 -31.27
C ARG A 247 8.18 22.86 -30.23
N GLY A 248 9.42 22.47 -30.53
CA GLY A 248 10.28 21.87 -29.51
C GLY A 248 10.49 22.90 -28.39
N TRP A 249 9.96 22.62 -27.20
CA TRP A 249 10.15 23.49 -26.05
C TRP A 249 11.62 23.50 -25.65
N GLY A 250 12.17 24.70 -25.47
CA GLY A 250 13.60 24.93 -25.30
C GLY A 250 14.10 24.49 -23.93
N LEU A 251 14.36 23.19 -23.77
CA LEU A 251 15.12 22.62 -22.65
C LEU A 251 16.63 22.89 -22.85
N ALA A 252 16.95 24.18 -22.89
CA ALA A 252 18.28 24.74 -22.99
C ALA A 252 18.41 25.84 -21.92
N PRO A 253 19.31 25.72 -20.93
CA PRO A 253 19.69 26.87 -20.12
C PRO A 253 20.36 27.92 -21.04
N PRO A 254 20.37 29.22 -20.66
CA PRO A 254 20.98 30.27 -21.47
C PRO A 254 22.45 29.93 -21.81
N GLY A 255 22.70 29.61 -23.10
CA GLY A 255 24.02 29.24 -23.62
C GLY A 255 24.15 27.85 -24.25
N ALA A 256 23.16 26.95 -24.13
CA ALA A 256 23.26 25.60 -24.72
C ALA A 256 22.63 25.50 -26.13
N PRO A 257 23.38 25.15 -27.20
CA PRO A 257 22.82 24.91 -28.53
C PRO A 257 21.97 23.63 -28.58
N SER A 258 21.03 23.54 -29.53
CA SER A 258 20.11 22.40 -29.68
C SER A 258 20.79 21.04 -29.94
N ALA A 259 22.03 21.03 -30.44
CA ALA A 259 22.85 19.83 -30.54
C ALA A 259 23.28 19.29 -29.16
N GLN A 260 23.45 20.17 -28.17
CA GLN A 260 23.86 19.81 -26.81
C GLN A 260 22.71 19.12 -26.05
N THR A 261 21.45 19.53 -26.28
CA THR A 261 20.25 18.83 -25.77
C THR A 261 20.09 17.41 -26.35
N ARG A 262 20.73 17.08 -27.49
CA ARG A 262 20.86 15.69 -27.97
C ARG A 262 21.99 14.94 -27.24
N ARG A 263 23.16 15.55 -27.05
CA ARG A 263 24.28 14.92 -26.30
C ARG A 263 23.95 14.65 -24.83
N LEU A 264 23.08 15.47 -24.24
CA LEU A 264 22.46 15.27 -22.91
C LEU A 264 21.49 14.06 -22.85
N ARG A 265 21.18 13.41 -23.98
CA ARG A 265 20.38 12.16 -24.01
C ARG A 265 21.20 10.92 -24.41
N SER A 266 22.31 11.10 -25.12
CA SER A 266 23.13 9.99 -25.64
C SER A 266 24.42 9.75 -24.86
N GLU A 267 25.29 10.75 -24.74
CA GLU A 267 26.75 10.56 -24.61
C GLU A 267 27.36 11.02 -23.27
N ALA A 268 26.77 12.01 -22.60
CA ALA A 268 27.42 12.69 -21.47
C ALA A 268 27.26 12.01 -20.09
N HIS A 269 26.46 10.95 -19.98
CA HIS A 269 25.88 10.47 -18.71
C HIS A 269 26.22 9.02 -18.32
N ARG A 270 27.04 8.29 -19.08
CA ARG A 270 27.32 6.85 -18.87
C ARG A 270 28.78 6.48 -19.09
N PRO A 271 29.37 5.56 -18.30
CA PRO A 271 30.56 4.82 -18.74
C PRO A 271 30.22 4.03 -20.00
N TRP A 272 31.14 3.95 -20.97
CA TRP A 272 30.82 3.45 -22.31
C TRP A 272 30.59 1.93 -22.39
N GLY A 273 31.07 1.15 -21.41
CA GLY A 273 31.01 -0.32 -21.42
C GLY A 273 29.69 -0.96 -20.95
N GLN A 274 28.77 -0.20 -20.35
CA GLN A 274 27.57 -0.73 -19.67
C GLN A 274 26.27 -0.48 -20.46
N ARG A 275 26.37 -0.32 -21.78
CA ARG A 275 25.22 -0.12 -22.66
C ARG A 275 24.72 -1.50 -23.15
N PRO A 276 23.41 -1.80 -23.08
CA PRO A 276 22.89 -3.05 -23.63
C PRO A 276 23.10 -3.08 -25.14
N GLU A 277 23.46 -4.24 -25.69
CA GLU A 277 23.75 -4.41 -27.13
C GLU A 277 22.52 -4.17 -28.03
N ARG A 278 21.32 -4.17 -27.44
CA ARG A 278 20.04 -3.89 -28.10
C ARG A 278 19.23 -2.94 -27.20
N ASP A 279 18.43 -2.06 -27.82
CA ASP A 279 17.34 -1.41 -27.08
C ASP A 279 16.30 -2.47 -26.69
N ALA A 280 15.54 -2.25 -25.60
CA ALA A 280 14.44 -3.13 -25.14
C ALA A 280 13.21 -3.04 -26.08
N ALA A 281 13.40 -3.35 -27.35
CA ALA A 281 12.47 -3.08 -28.45
C ALA A 281 11.28 -4.05 -28.52
N ASP A 282 11.37 -5.20 -27.83
CA ASP A 282 10.41 -6.30 -27.91
C ASP A 282 9.16 -6.11 -27.02
N ILE A 283 9.14 -5.10 -26.15
CA ILE A 283 7.95 -4.70 -25.38
C ILE A 283 7.13 -3.70 -26.22
N GLY A 284 6.12 -4.23 -26.92
CA GLY A 284 5.12 -3.43 -27.64
C GLY A 284 4.29 -2.54 -26.72
N ALA A 285 3.85 -1.40 -27.25
CA ALA A 285 3.01 -0.42 -26.54
C ALA A 285 1.55 -0.50 -27.02
N GLY A 286 0.59 -0.55 -26.09
CA GLY A 286 -0.84 -0.42 -26.34
C GLY A 286 -1.38 0.98 -26.02
N GLY A 287 -2.54 1.34 -26.58
CA GLY A 287 -3.22 2.59 -26.24
C GLY A 287 -3.89 2.53 -24.86
N GLU A 288 -3.88 3.64 -24.11
CA GLU A 288 -4.60 3.75 -22.83
C GLU A 288 -6.11 3.45 -22.99
N ASN A 289 -6.70 3.84 -24.13
CA ASN A 289 -8.08 3.53 -24.49
C ASN A 289 -8.36 2.03 -24.70
N GLU A 290 -7.34 1.19 -24.78
CA GLU A 290 -7.42 -0.27 -25.01
C GLU A 290 -6.84 -1.10 -23.85
N ILE A 291 -6.11 -0.49 -22.91
CA ILE A 291 -5.42 -1.22 -21.83
C ILE A 291 -6.40 -2.01 -20.96
N LEU A 292 -7.53 -1.39 -20.59
CA LEU A 292 -8.55 -2.03 -19.76
C LEU A 292 -9.27 -3.16 -20.50
N ALA A 293 -9.50 -3.04 -21.81
CA ALA A 293 -10.10 -4.11 -22.61
C ALA A 293 -9.12 -5.30 -22.77
N THR A 294 -7.84 -5.01 -22.96
CA THR A 294 -6.76 -6.01 -23.06
C THR A 294 -6.59 -6.75 -21.73
N LEU A 295 -6.56 -6.02 -20.61
CA LEU A 295 -6.46 -6.59 -19.27
C LEU A 295 -7.73 -7.34 -18.86
N HIS A 296 -8.91 -6.90 -19.29
CA HIS A 296 -10.15 -7.64 -19.03
C HIS A 296 -10.16 -8.99 -19.76
N ALA A 297 -9.59 -9.08 -20.97
CA ALA A 297 -9.37 -10.35 -21.67
C ALA A 297 -8.35 -11.29 -20.99
N ILE A 298 -7.63 -10.79 -19.97
CA ILE A 298 -6.83 -11.60 -19.03
C ILE A 298 -7.67 -11.91 -17.78
N SER A 299 -8.24 -10.91 -17.12
CA SER A 299 -8.93 -11.04 -15.82
C SER A 299 -10.15 -11.95 -15.89
N SER A 300 -10.90 -11.92 -16.99
CA SER A 300 -12.10 -12.78 -17.23
C SER A 300 -11.79 -14.28 -17.36
N LYS A 301 -10.52 -14.67 -17.33
CA LYS A 301 -10.08 -16.07 -17.22
C LYS A 301 -9.97 -16.56 -15.78
N ASN A 302 -10.09 -15.67 -14.79
CA ASN A 302 -10.26 -16.06 -13.39
C ASN A 302 -11.74 -16.43 -13.14
N GLN A 303 -11.97 -17.39 -12.24
CA GLN A 303 -13.31 -17.84 -11.86
C GLN A 303 -13.59 -17.43 -10.41
N ILE A 304 -14.63 -16.62 -10.19
CA ILE A 304 -14.96 -16.09 -8.86
C ILE A 304 -15.87 -17.09 -8.13
N TRP A 305 -15.26 -18.09 -7.49
CA TRP A 305 -15.94 -19.12 -6.70
C TRP A 305 -16.09 -18.68 -5.23
N ARG A 306 -17.20 -19.08 -4.59
CA ARG A 306 -17.41 -18.91 -3.14
C ARG A 306 -16.40 -19.78 -2.39
N SER A 307 -15.43 -19.17 -1.73
CA SER A 307 -14.20 -19.87 -1.32
C SER A 307 -14.05 -19.98 0.20
N TYR A 308 -14.74 -20.97 0.77
CA TYR A 308 -14.75 -21.27 2.22
C TYR A 308 -13.52 -22.06 2.67
N ILE A 309 -12.35 -21.69 2.15
CA ILE A 309 -11.06 -22.34 2.42
C ILE A 309 -10.46 -21.82 3.74
N GLY A 310 -10.70 -20.54 4.07
CA GLY A 310 -10.17 -19.89 5.26
C GLY A 310 -8.65 -19.72 5.22
N MET A 311 -7.95 -20.35 6.16
CA MET A 311 -6.49 -20.33 6.24
C MET A 311 -5.90 -18.91 6.29
N GLY A 312 -6.54 -18.00 7.05
CA GLY A 312 -6.10 -16.59 7.20
C GLY A 312 -6.72 -15.61 6.19
N TYR A 313 -7.55 -16.11 5.25
CA TYR A 313 -8.22 -15.30 4.23
C TYR A 313 -9.72 -15.64 4.15
N TYR A 314 -10.57 -14.64 4.40
CA TYR A 314 -12.02 -14.77 4.57
C TYR A 314 -12.73 -13.67 3.77
N ASN A 315 -13.78 -13.97 3.03
CA ASN A 315 -14.43 -12.93 2.22
C ASN A 315 -15.13 -11.90 3.12
N CYS A 316 -15.25 -10.66 2.68
CA CYS A 316 -15.91 -9.61 3.46
C CYS A 316 -16.68 -8.62 2.59
N SER A 317 -17.68 -7.97 3.17
CA SER A 317 -18.53 -6.97 2.55
C SER A 317 -17.86 -5.59 2.62
N VAL A 318 -16.75 -5.45 1.88
CA VAL A 318 -15.99 -4.20 1.72
C VAL A 318 -16.93 -3.01 1.54
N PRO A 319 -17.03 -2.06 2.50
CA PRO A 319 -18.01 -0.99 2.39
C PRO A 319 -17.69 -0.09 1.20
N GLN A 320 -18.59 -0.04 0.22
CA GLN A 320 -18.39 0.65 -1.06
C GLN A 320 -17.98 2.12 -0.89
N THR A 321 -18.42 2.76 0.21
CA THR A 321 -18.06 4.14 0.55
C THR A 321 -16.60 4.30 0.96
N ILE A 322 -16.00 3.32 1.64
CA ILE A 322 -14.56 3.31 1.97
C ILE A 322 -13.75 2.97 0.72
N LEU A 323 -14.19 1.98 -0.06
CA LEU A 323 -13.57 1.62 -1.34
C LEU A 323 -13.48 2.85 -2.25
N ARG A 324 -14.60 3.54 -2.50
CA ARG A 324 -14.65 4.73 -3.36
C ARG A 324 -13.87 5.92 -2.82
N ASN A 325 -14.04 6.27 -1.55
CA ASN A 325 -13.56 7.55 -1.01
C ASN A 325 -12.18 7.46 -0.33
N LEU A 326 -11.58 6.27 -0.24
CA LEU A 326 -10.24 6.05 0.31
C LEU A 326 -9.35 5.21 -0.63
N LEU A 327 -9.79 4.02 -1.08
CA LEU A 327 -8.96 3.16 -1.94
C LEU A 327 -8.87 3.68 -3.39
N GLU A 328 -9.97 4.16 -3.96
CA GLU A 328 -10.03 4.75 -5.31
C GLU A 328 -9.75 6.27 -5.31
N ASN A 329 -9.27 6.83 -4.19
CA ASN A 329 -9.08 8.26 -4.01
C ASN A 329 -7.59 8.65 -4.01
N SER A 330 -7.16 9.37 -5.06
CA SER A 330 -5.79 9.89 -5.22
C SER A 330 -5.31 10.74 -4.03
N GLY A 331 -6.23 11.39 -3.28
CA GLY A 331 -5.91 12.16 -2.07
C GLY A 331 -5.52 11.31 -0.85
N TRP A 332 -5.72 9.98 -0.89
CA TRP A 332 -5.30 9.02 0.14
C TRP A 332 -4.16 8.10 -0.30
N ILE A 333 -4.08 7.75 -1.59
CA ILE A 333 -3.15 6.72 -2.07
C ILE A 333 -1.82 7.25 -2.61
N THR A 334 -1.70 8.53 -2.96
CA THR A 334 -0.51 9.07 -3.66
C THR A 334 0.58 9.61 -2.72
N GLN A 335 0.25 9.97 -1.49
CA GLN A 335 1.23 10.31 -0.46
C GLN A 335 2.01 9.06 0.01
N TYR A 336 3.20 9.26 0.57
CA TYR A 336 4.01 8.19 1.18
C TYR A 336 4.08 8.32 2.71
N THR A 337 4.99 7.60 3.35
CA THR A 337 5.23 7.58 4.81
C THR A 337 5.19 9.00 5.42
N PRO A 338 4.51 9.21 6.57
CA PRO A 338 4.29 10.54 7.15
C PRO A 338 5.55 11.12 7.85
N TYR A 339 6.63 11.32 7.08
CA TYR A 339 7.89 11.93 7.53
C TYR A 339 7.78 13.43 7.84
N GLN A 340 6.71 14.10 7.39
CA GLN A 340 6.41 15.50 7.68
C GLN A 340 5.03 15.58 8.38
N PRO A 341 4.98 15.45 9.72
CA PRO A 341 3.73 15.24 10.44
C PRO A 341 2.70 16.36 10.26
N GLU A 342 3.13 17.61 10.09
CA GLU A 342 2.26 18.78 10.10
C GLU A 342 1.34 18.87 8.87
N VAL A 343 1.79 18.24 7.77
CA VAL A 343 1.07 18.04 6.50
C VAL A 343 0.72 16.56 6.29
N SER A 344 0.61 15.80 7.38
CA SER A 344 0.30 14.35 7.41
C SER A 344 -0.62 13.92 8.56
N GLN A 345 -1.28 14.86 9.24
CA GLN A 345 -2.09 14.56 10.44
C GLN A 345 -3.34 13.70 10.15
N GLY A 346 -3.78 13.60 8.89
CA GLY A 346 -4.90 12.78 8.47
C GLY A 346 -4.60 11.29 8.55
N ARG A 347 -3.60 10.82 7.80
CA ARG A 347 -3.19 9.40 7.87
C ARG A 347 -2.56 9.02 9.20
N LEU A 348 -1.98 9.97 9.95
CA LEU A 348 -1.54 9.71 11.33
C LEU A 348 -2.72 9.49 12.29
N GLU A 349 -3.78 10.29 12.24
CA GLU A 349 -5.02 10.07 13.01
C GLU A 349 -5.63 8.69 12.67
N SER A 350 -5.69 8.34 11.38
CA SER A 350 -6.23 7.06 10.92
C SER A 350 -5.39 5.84 11.34
N LEU A 351 -4.06 5.95 11.35
CA LEU A 351 -3.17 4.89 11.84
C LEU A 351 -3.18 4.77 13.38
N LEU A 352 -3.44 5.86 14.12
CA LEU A 352 -3.67 5.78 15.56
C LEU A 352 -5.02 5.10 15.88
N ASN A 353 -6.05 5.34 15.07
CA ASN A 353 -7.31 4.58 15.14
C ASN A 353 -7.08 3.09 14.88
N TYR A 354 -6.25 2.71 13.90
CA TYR A 354 -5.87 1.30 13.66
C TYR A 354 -5.19 0.70 14.89
N GLN A 355 -4.19 1.37 15.45
CA GLN A 355 -3.49 0.89 16.66
C GLN A 355 -4.46 0.70 17.82
N THR A 356 -5.33 1.67 18.09
CA THR A 356 -6.34 1.59 19.16
C THR A 356 -7.31 0.44 18.93
N MET A 357 -7.79 0.26 17.70
CA MET A 357 -8.65 -0.87 17.33
C MET A 357 -7.97 -2.23 17.60
N VAL A 358 -6.68 -2.37 17.27
CA VAL A 358 -5.93 -3.61 17.55
C VAL A 358 -5.76 -3.80 19.07
N CYS A 359 -5.41 -2.76 19.82
CA CYS A 359 -5.23 -2.84 21.28
C CYS A 359 -6.53 -3.26 21.97
N ASP A 360 -7.64 -2.55 21.73
CA ASP A 360 -8.97 -2.84 22.25
C ASP A 360 -9.44 -4.26 21.92
N ILE A 361 -9.23 -4.72 20.68
CA ILE A 361 -9.70 -6.05 20.24
C ILE A 361 -8.80 -7.17 20.81
N THR A 362 -7.49 -6.99 20.88
CA THR A 362 -6.53 -8.03 21.36
C THR A 362 -6.30 -8.03 22.87
N GLY A 363 -6.69 -6.96 23.57
CA GLY A 363 -6.45 -6.78 25.00
C GLY A 363 -4.99 -6.50 25.36
N LEU A 364 -4.18 -5.99 24.42
CA LEU A 364 -2.75 -5.69 24.63
C LEU A 364 -2.46 -4.18 24.57
N ASP A 365 -1.39 -3.79 25.28
CA ASP A 365 -1.11 -2.40 25.63
C ASP A 365 -0.76 -1.49 24.44
N MET A 366 0.04 -1.99 23.47
CA MET A 366 0.51 -1.18 22.34
C MET A 366 0.60 -2.00 21.03
N ALA A 367 0.04 -1.44 19.95
CA ALA A 367 0.09 -1.98 18.59
C ALA A 367 0.90 -1.10 17.63
N ASN A 368 1.34 -1.68 16.51
CA ASN A 368 2.10 -0.97 15.48
C ASN A 368 1.24 -0.50 14.28
N ALA A 369 1.82 0.33 13.43
CA ALA A 369 1.20 0.87 12.21
C ALA A 369 1.34 -0.11 11.01
N SER A 370 0.94 -1.36 11.22
CA SER A 370 0.98 -2.53 10.32
C SER A 370 2.32 -3.20 10.02
N LEU A 371 2.25 -4.52 9.81
CA LEU A 371 3.23 -5.38 9.13
C LEU A 371 2.67 -5.89 7.79
N LEU A 372 3.45 -6.72 7.07
CA LEU A 372 3.24 -7.05 5.66
C LEU A 372 2.19 -8.14 5.39
N ASP A 373 2.19 -9.19 6.21
CA ASP A 373 1.22 -10.29 6.24
C ASP A 373 1.34 -11.06 7.57
N GLU A 374 0.45 -12.02 7.84
CA GLU A 374 0.45 -12.78 9.10
C GLU A 374 1.73 -13.60 9.31
N GLY A 375 2.22 -14.29 8.27
CA GLY A 375 3.40 -15.15 8.36
C GLY A 375 4.66 -14.35 8.70
N THR A 376 4.81 -13.16 8.14
CA THR A 376 5.88 -12.22 8.47
C THR A 376 5.70 -11.59 9.84
N ALA A 377 4.46 -11.33 10.29
CA ALA A 377 4.19 -10.89 11.66
C ALA A 377 4.57 -11.96 12.70
N ALA A 378 4.24 -13.22 12.45
CA ALA A 378 4.65 -14.35 13.28
C ALA A 378 6.18 -14.54 13.31
N ALA A 379 6.84 -14.36 12.17
CA ALA A 379 8.30 -14.39 12.08
C ALA A 379 8.97 -13.23 12.83
N GLU A 380 8.36 -12.04 12.85
CA GLU A 380 8.82 -10.93 13.70
C GLU A 380 8.56 -11.17 15.19
N ALA A 381 7.53 -11.93 15.58
CA ALA A 381 7.31 -12.34 16.97
C ALA A 381 8.44 -13.25 17.47
N LEU A 382 8.79 -14.30 16.70
CA LEU A 382 9.96 -15.16 16.97
C LEU A 382 11.24 -14.32 17.12
N GLN A 383 11.46 -13.36 16.22
CA GLN A 383 12.63 -12.50 16.30
C GLN A 383 12.56 -11.49 17.47
N LEU A 384 11.37 -11.07 17.92
CA LEU A 384 11.21 -10.26 19.13
C LEU A 384 11.57 -11.07 20.39
N CYS A 385 11.09 -12.30 20.52
CA CYS A 385 11.46 -13.20 21.61
C CYS A 385 13.00 -13.41 21.67
N TYR A 386 13.63 -13.68 20.51
CA TYR A 386 15.09 -13.76 20.42
C TYR A 386 15.81 -12.42 20.71
N ARG A 387 15.22 -11.27 20.34
CA ARG A 387 15.73 -9.95 20.73
C ARG A 387 15.64 -9.73 22.25
N HIS A 388 14.62 -10.27 22.91
CA HIS A 388 14.38 -10.16 24.35
C HIS A 388 15.33 -11.06 25.18
N ASN A 389 15.27 -12.39 25.03
CA ASN A 389 15.94 -13.34 25.94
C ASN A 389 17.13 -14.13 25.34
N LYS A 390 17.48 -13.93 24.05
CA LYS A 390 18.62 -14.57 23.35
C LYS A 390 18.60 -16.09 23.23
N ARG A 391 17.53 -16.75 23.70
CA ARG A 391 17.36 -18.21 23.65
C ARG A 391 17.17 -18.69 22.21
N ARG A 392 17.65 -19.90 21.88
CA ARG A 392 17.78 -20.38 20.49
C ARG A 392 16.77 -21.44 20.07
N LYS A 393 15.85 -21.84 20.94
CA LYS A 393 14.73 -22.74 20.64
C LYS A 393 13.43 -21.95 20.61
N PHE A 394 12.47 -22.31 19.76
CA PHE A 394 11.16 -21.68 19.68
C PHE A 394 10.11 -22.76 19.36
N PHE A 395 9.01 -22.80 20.10
CA PHE A 395 7.92 -23.74 19.82
C PHE A 395 6.91 -23.14 18.85
N VAL A 396 6.38 -23.96 17.96
CA VAL A 396 5.27 -23.61 17.07
C VAL A 396 4.23 -24.71 17.16
N ASP A 397 2.98 -24.35 17.45
CA ASP A 397 1.87 -25.29 17.39
C ASP A 397 1.65 -25.72 15.93
N PRO A 398 1.63 -27.03 15.60
CA PRO A 398 1.38 -27.50 14.23
C PRO A 398 -0.01 -27.11 13.70
N ARG A 399 -0.91 -26.61 14.56
CA ARG A 399 -2.22 -26.07 14.20
C ARG A 399 -2.21 -24.57 13.91
N CYS A 400 -1.04 -23.92 13.86
CA CYS A 400 -0.92 -22.64 13.16
C CYS A 400 -1.16 -22.82 11.64
N HIS A 401 -1.54 -21.76 10.92
CA HIS A 401 -1.71 -21.83 9.47
C HIS A 401 -0.40 -22.28 8.77
N PRO A 402 -0.43 -23.20 7.78
CA PRO A 402 0.79 -23.79 7.22
C PRO A 402 1.75 -22.79 6.57
N GLN A 403 1.23 -21.72 5.94
CA GLN A 403 2.06 -20.63 5.42
C GLN A 403 2.76 -19.84 6.54
N THR A 404 2.07 -19.64 7.67
CA THR A 404 2.60 -18.96 8.85
C THR A 404 3.72 -19.79 9.48
N ILE A 405 3.54 -21.11 9.59
CA ILE A 405 4.60 -22.06 9.96
C ILE A 405 5.81 -21.97 9.01
N ALA A 406 5.58 -22.02 7.69
CA ALA A 406 6.67 -22.03 6.70
C ALA A 406 7.49 -20.73 6.70
N VAL A 407 6.87 -19.56 6.86
CA VAL A 407 7.58 -18.26 6.97
C VAL A 407 8.36 -18.17 8.28
N VAL A 408 7.79 -18.61 9.40
CA VAL A 408 8.47 -18.67 10.72
C VAL A 408 9.70 -19.59 10.67
N GLN A 409 9.55 -20.81 10.15
CA GLN A 409 10.67 -21.75 9.96
C GLN A 409 11.76 -21.17 9.04
N THR A 410 11.38 -20.50 7.96
CA THR A 410 12.32 -19.87 7.02
C THR A 410 13.11 -18.75 7.70
N ARG A 411 12.45 -17.88 8.48
CA ARG A 411 13.12 -16.81 9.24
C ARG A 411 14.03 -17.38 10.34
N ALA A 412 13.59 -18.43 11.03
CA ALA A 412 14.36 -19.11 12.06
C ALA A 412 15.65 -19.75 11.51
N LYS A 413 15.55 -20.47 10.39
CA LYS A 413 16.66 -21.12 9.67
C LYS A 413 17.84 -20.18 9.42
N TYR A 414 17.58 -18.96 8.93
CA TYR A 414 18.64 -18.00 8.63
C TYR A 414 19.05 -17.14 9.83
N THR A 415 18.17 -16.93 10.82
CA THR A 415 18.51 -16.28 12.10
C THR A 415 19.39 -17.15 13.00
N GLY A 416 19.36 -18.48 12.83
CA GLY A 416 20.05 -19.44 13.70
C GLY A 416 19.24 -19.85 14.93
N VAL A 417 17.91 -19.90 14.80
CA VAL A 417 16.96 -20.37 15.83
C VAL A 417 16.37 -21.72 15.38
N LEU A 418 16.30 -22.68 16.30
CA LEU A 418 15.65 -23.96 16.09
C LEU A 418 14.15 -23.85 16.39
N THR A 419 13.31 -24.19 15.42
CA THR A 419 11.85 -24.35 15.60
C THR A 419 11.51 -25.81 15.84
N GLU A 420 10.79 -26.12 16.93
CA GLU A 420 10.18 -27.43 17.16
C GLU A 420 8.65 -27.32 16.97
N LEU A 421 8.09 -28.13 16.06
CA LEU A 421 6.63 -28.27 15.88
C LEU A 421 6.10 -29.24 16.93
N LYS A 422 5.25 -28.76 17.83
CA LYS A 422 4.72 -29.51 18.99
C LYS A 422 3.34 -29.02 19.41
N LEU A 423 2.45 -29.92 19.82
CA LEU A 423 1.19 -29.57 20.47
C LEU A 423 1.44 -29.11 21.93
N PRO A 424 0.52 -28.35 22.55
CA PRO A 424 0.74 -27.75 23.88
C PRO A 424 1.06 -28.73 25.01
N HIS A 425 0.72 -30.01 24.89
CA HIS A 425 1.03 -31.05 25.87
C HIS A 425 2.40 -31.72 25.64
N GLU A 426 3.03 -31.49 24.48
CA GLU A 426 4.37 -32.00 24.12
C GLU A 426 5.48 -30.96 24.38
N MET A 427 5.10 -29.69 24.61
CA MET A 427 6.00 -28.57 24.81
C MET A 427 6.62 -28.57 26.21
N ASP A 428 7.83 -29.12 26.31
CA ASP A 428 8.66 -29.00 27.51
C ASP A 428 9.40 -27.65 27.58
N PHE A 429 9.05 -26.83 28.57
CA PHE A 429 9.70 -25.55 28.88
C PHE A 429 10.70 -25.64 30.05
N SER A 430 10.82 -26.79 30.72
CA SER A 430 11.56 -26.95 31.99
C SER A 430 13.06 -26.66 31.85
N GLY A 431 13.64 -26.91 30.67
CA GLY A 431 15.04 -26.61 30.34
C GLY A 431 15.40 -25.12 30.28
N LYS A 432 14.40 -24.21 30.26
CA LYS A 432 14.58 -22.73 30.19
C LYS A 432 15.43 -22.27 28.99
N ASP A 433 15.45 -23.05 27.92
CA ASP A 433 16.17 -22.82 26.66
C ASP A 433 15.25 -22.32 25.52
N VAL A 434 13.94 -22.31 25.76
CA VAL A 434 12.88 -21.85 24.84
C VAL A 434 12.74 -20.33 24.90
N SER A 435 12.83 -19.68 23.73
CA SER A 435 12.68 -18.24 23.52
C SER A 435 11.23 -17.78 23.65
N GLY A 436 10.33 -18.54 23.04
CA GLY A 436 8.89 -18.35 23.12
C GLY A 436 8.14 -19.48 22.42
N VAL A 437 6.82 -19.36 22.46
CA VAL A 437 5.88 -20.26 21.78
C VAL A 437 4.95 -19.45 20.88
N LEU A 438 4.71 -19.92 19.66
CA LEU A 438 3.62 -19.47 18.80
C LEU A 438 2.50 -20.53 18.79
N PHE A 439 1.29 -20.10 19.10
CA PHE A 439 0.05 -20.85 18.88
C PHE A 439 -0.98 -19.98 18.15
N GLN A 440 -2.15 -20.53 17.81
CA GLN A 440 -3.20 -19.83 17.07
C GLN A 440 -4.58 -20.00 17.71
N TYR A 441 -5.40 -18.93 17.68
CA TYR A 441 -6.70 -18.84 18.35
C TYR A 441 -7.71 -18.01 17.53
N PRO A 442 -8.78 -18.60 16.97
CA PRO A 442 -9.00 -20.03 16.77
C PRO A 442 -7.88 -20.67 15.94
N ASP A 443 -7.61 -21.97 16.16
CA ASP A 443 -6.55 -22.68 15.43
C ASP A 443 -6.91 -22.94 13.95
N THR A 444 -5.97 -23.47 13.18
CA THR A 444 -6.17 -23.68 11.73
C THR A 444 -7.25 -24.72 11.38
N GLU A 445 -7.72 -25.50 12.34
CA GLU A 445 -8.84 -26.43 12.18
C GLU A 445 -10.18 -25.82 12.63
N GLY A 446 -10.14 -24.58 13.13
CA GLY A 446 -11.26 -23.79 13.60
C GLY A 446 -11.49 -23.84 15.11
N LYS A 447 -10.69 -24.61 15.86
CA LYS A 447 -10.93 -24.90 17.27
C LYS A 447 -10.69 -23.67 18.16
N VAL A 448 -11.57 -23.47 19.14
CA VAL A 448 -11.36 -22.57 20.28
C VAL A 448 -10.80 -23.39 21.45
N GLU A 449 -9.66 -22.98 22.00
CA GLU A 449 -8.92 -23.71 23.04
C GLU A 449 -8.48 -22.79 24.18
N ASP A 450 -8.33 -23.31 25.40
CA ASP A 450 -7.81 -22.56 26.54
C ASP A 450 -6.29 -22.69 26.62
N PHE A 451 -5.58 -21.61 26.29
CA PHE A 451 -4.12 -21.54 26.34
C PHE A 451 -3.57 -20.99 27.68
N THR A 452 -4.39 -20.71 28.70
CA THR A 452 -3.95 -20.10 29.96
C THR A 452 -2.84 -20.90 30.65
N GLU A 453 -2.98 -22.23 30.72
CA GLU A 453 -1.94 -23.11 31.28
C GLU A 453 -0.67 -23.15 30.41
N LEU A 454 -0.80 -23.06 29.08
CA LEU A 454 0.35 -22.99 28.18
C LEU A 454 1.16 -21.71 28.40
N VAL A 455 0.46 -20.57 28.51
CA VAL A 455 1.07 -19.26 28.77
C VAL A 455 1.76 -19.24 30.13
N GLU A 456 1.08 -19.70 31.19
CA GLU A 456 1.64 -19.74 32.55
C GLU A 456 2.92 -20.61 32.61
N ARG A 457 2.92 -21.82 32.03
CA ARG A 457 4.11 -22.69 31.99
C ARG A 457 5.25 -22.09 31.17
N ALA A 458 4.94 -21.36 30.09
CA ALA A 458 5.93 -20.59 29.34
C ALA A 458 6.53 -19.47 30.20
N HIS A 459 5.71 -18.68 30.90
CA HIS A 459 6.13 -17.59 31.78
C HIS A 459 6.98 -18.06 32.95
N GLN A 460 6.59 -19.15 33.63
CA GLN A 460 7.37 -19.77 34.71
C GLN A 460 8.79 -20.21 34.28
N SER A 461 8.98 -20.49 32.97
CA SER A 461 10.30 -20.76 32.39
C SER A 461 11.06 -19.53 31.91
N GLY A 462 10.45 -18.35 31.84
CA GLY A 462 10.99 -17.13 31.21
C GLY A 462 10.90 -17.11 29.67
N SER A 463 9.97 -17.87 29.10
CA SER A 463 9.63 -17.85 27.67
C SER A 463 8.46 -16.90 27.43
N LEU A 464 8.39 -16.22 26.27
CA LEU A 464 7.25 -15.39 25.90
C LEU A 464 6.16 -16.20 25.16
N ALA A 465 4.90 -15.79 25.31
CA ALA A 465 3.76 -16.36 24.59
C ALA A 465 3.32 -15.47 23.41
N CYS A 466 3.18 -16.07 22.23
CA CYS A 466 2.74 -15.42 21.00
C CYS A 466 1.47 -16.09 20.46
N CYS A 467 0.45 -15.29 20.15
CA CYS A 467 -0.82 -15.78 19.62
C CYS A 467 -1.11 -15.18 18.24
N ALA A 468 -1.17 -16.02 17.21
CA ALA A 468 -1.83 -15.67 15.96
C ALA A 468 -3.36 -15.71 16.18
N THR A 469 -4.11 -14.71 15.73
CA THR A 469 -5.54 -14.54 16.08
C THR A 469 -6.32 -13.77 15.02
N ASP A 470 -7.65 -13.91 15.04
CA ASP A 470 -8.56 -13.25 14.11
C ASP A 470 -9.37 -12.11 14.77
N LEU A 471 -9.34 -10.90 14.21
CA LEU A 471 -9.99 -9.72 14.81
C LEU A 471 -11.53 -9.81 14.88
N LEU A 472 -12.19 -10.56 13.99
CA LEU A 472 -13.63 -10.74 14.00
C LEU A 472 -14.05 -11.80 15.02
N ALA A 473 -13.26 -12.88 15.14
CA ALA A 473 -13.45 -13.88 16.19
C ALA A 473 -13.34 -13.26 17.59
N LEU A 474 -12.36 -12.36 17.78
CA LEU A 474 -12.16 -11.61 19.03
C LEU A 474 -13.25 -10.56 19.35
N CYS A 475 -14.22 -10.31 18.46
CA CYS A 475 -15.42 -9.54 18.82
C CYS A 475 -16.37 -10.33 19.74
N ILE A 476 -16.27 -11.67 19.78
CA ILE A 476 -17.12 -12.52 20.65
C ILE A 476 -16.33 -13.52 21.52
N LEU A 477 -15.05 -13.77 21.23
CA LEU A 477 -14.13 -14.52 22.08
C LEU A 477 -13.41 -13.63 23.08
N ARG A 478 -13.09 -14.15 24.27
CA ARG A 478 -12.14 -13.51 25.19
C ARG A 478 -10.78 -13.36 24.48
N PRO A 479 -10.16 -12.18 24.46
CA PRO A 479 -8.96 -11.92 23.68
C PRO A 479 -7.64 -12.34 24.36
N PRO A 480 -6.52 -12.45 23.61
CA PRO A 480 -5.23 -12.93 24.12
C PRO A 480 -4.71 -12.25 25.39
N GLY A 481 -4.92 -10.94 25.55
CA GLY A 481 -4.52 -10.22 26.76
C GLY A 481 -5.21 -10.70 28.04
N GLU A 482 -6.47 -11.16 27.95
CA GLU A 482 -7.23 -11.70 29.10
C GLU A 482 -6.75 -13.09 29.55
N PHE A 483 -5.91 -13.77 28.75
CA PHE A 483 -5.22 -15.00 29.14
C PHE A 483 -3.68 -14.88 29.05
N GLY A 484 -3.16 -13.66 29.26
CA GLY A 484 -1.75 -13.41 29.61
C GLY A 484 -0.74 -13.38 28.46
N VAL A 485 -1.19 -13.42 27.20
CA VAL A 485 -0.30 -13.44 26.02
C VAL A 485 0.57 -12.18 25.93
N ASP A 486 1.82 -12.32 25.49
CA ASP A 486 2.76 -11.19 25.39
C ASP A 486 2.76 -10.51 24.02
N ILE A 487 2.44 -11.25 22.96
CA ILE A 487 2.38 -10.78 21.56
C ILE A 487 1.14 -11.34 20.88
N ALA A 488 0.25 -10.48 20.38
CA ALA A 488 -0.89 -10.86 19.53
C ALA A 488 -0.70 -10.33 18.11
N LEU A 489 -0.97 -11.17 17.11
CA LEU A 489 -0.73 -10.87 15.70
C LEU A 489 -1.73 -11.57 14.78
N GLY A 490 -1.86 -11.11 13.54
CA GLY A 490 -2.78 -11.71 12.58
C GLY A 490 -3.02 -10.80 11.37
N SER A 491 -3.97 -11.21 10.51
CA SER A 491 -4.43 -10.39 9.39
C SER A 491 -5.62 -9.50 9.79
N SER A 492 -5.63 -8.22 9.37
CA SER A 492 -6.84 -7.38 9.43
C SER A 492 -7.63 -7.38 8.10
N GLN A 493 -7.39 -8.36 7.22
CA GLN A 493 -8.02 -8.45 5.89
C GLN A 493 -9.56 -8.43 5.94
N ARG A 494 -10.16 -9.27 6.78
CA ARG A 494 -11.63 -9.42 6.83
C ARG A 494 -12.36 -8.20 7.41
N PHE A 495 -11.64 -7.17 7.88
CA PHE A 495 -12.19 -5.87 8.22
C PHE A 495 -12.23 -4.98 6.97
N GLY A 496 -13.06 -5.38 5.99
CA GLY A 496 -13.36 -4.57 4.81
C GLY A 496 -12.21 -4.41 3.80
N VAL A 497 -11.30 -5.38 3.66
CA VAL A 497 -10.28 -5.40 2.60
C VAL A 497 -10.46 -6.64 1.70
N PRO A 498 -10.46 -6.52 0.36
CA PRO A 498 -10.67 -7.66 -0.54
C PRO A 498 -9.65 -8.79 -0.38
N LEU A 499 -10.01 -10.03 -0.74
CA LEU A 499 -9.13 -11.22 -0.70
C LEU A 499 -7.82 -11.03 -1.51
N GLY A 500 -7.89 -10.27 -2.62
CA GLY A 500 -6.75 -9.80 -3.41
C GLY A 500 -5.84 -10.87 -4.01
N TYR A 501 -6.27 -12.13 -4.03
CA TYR A 501 -5.44 -13.30 -4.33
C TYR A 501 -4.12 -13.31 -3.53
N GLY A 502 -4.19 -12.92 -2.25
CA GLY A 502 -3.09 -12.97 -1.29
C GLY A 502 -2.71 -11.63 -0.64
N GLY A 503 -3.15 -10.51 -1.21
CA GLY A 503 -2.92 -9.18 -0.66
C GLY A 503 -3.15 -8.05 -1.67
N PRO A 504 -2.97 -6.79 -1.27
CA PRO A 504 -2.36 -6.37 -0.02
C PRO A 504 -3.34 -6.35 1.15
N HIS A 505 -2.84 -6.73 2.34
CA HIS A 505 -3.56 -6.71 3.61
C HIS A 505 -2.65 -6.18 4.70
N ALA A 506 -3.16 -5.39 5.64
CA ALA A 506 -2.39 -5.04 6.82
C ALA A 506 -2.40 -6.19 7.83
N ALA A 507 -1.21 -6.64 8.23
CA ALA A 507 -1.09 -7.50 9.40
C ALA A 507 -0.96 -6.65 10.66
N PHE A 508 -1.69 -7.01 11.71
CA PHE A 508 -1.57 -6.35 13.01
C PHE A 508 -0.51 -7.06 13.86
N PHE A 509 0.11 -6.29 14.75
CA PHE A 509 1.08 -6.77 15.72
C PHE A 509 0.99 -5.89 16.98
N ALA A 510 0.60 -6.48 18.09
CA ALA A 510 0.45 -5.84 19.38
C ALA A 510 1.25 -6.58 20.45
N VAL A 511 1.73 -5.85 21.45
CA VAL A 511 2.58 -6.35 22.53
C VAL A 511 2.22 -5.72 23.86
N ARG A 512 2.64 -6.37 24.94
CA ARG A 512 2.69 -5.76 26.28
C ARG A 512 3.71 -4.63 26.34
N GLU A 513 3.45 -3.58 27.12
CA GLU A 513 4.20 -2.32 27.14
C GLU A 513 5.72 -2.52 27.28
N SER A 514 6.13 -3.43 28.16
CA SER A 514 7.54 -3.78 28.42
C SER A 514 8.34 -4.19 27.17
N LEU A 515 7.67 -4.64 26.10
CA LEU A 515 8.27 -5.07 24.85
C LEU A 515 8.34 -3.96 23.77
N VAL A 516 7.70 -2.80 23.96
CA VAL A 516 7.52 -1.78 22.90
C VAL A 516 8.85 -1.27 22.32
N ARG A 517 9.91 -1.21 23.11
CA ARG A 517 11.26 -0.79 22.65
C ARG A 517 11.87 -1.77 21.64
N MET A 518 11.29 -2.96 21.45
CA MET A 518 11.67 -4.00 20.46
C MET A 518 10.64 -4.19 19.33
N MET A 519 9.59 -3.36 19.30
CA MET A 519 8.50 -3.38 18.31
C MET A 519 9.03 -3.28 16.86
N PRO A 520 8.63 -4.16 15.93
CA PRO A 520 8.94 -4.04 14.51
C PRO A 520 8.11 -2.93 13.83
N GLY A 521 8.71 -2.25 12.85
CA GLY A 521 8.00 -1.27 11.99
C GLY A 521 7.61 0.05 12.66
N ARG A 522 6.80 0.84 11.94
CA ARG A 522 6.30 2.15 12.40
C ARG A 522 5.30 2.00 13.54
N MET A 523 5.22 3.04 14.36
CA MET A 523 4.18 3.20 15.37
C MET A 523 3.85 4.69 15.47
N VAL A 524 2.58 5.06 15.41
CA VAL A 524 2.11 6.43 15.68
C VAL A 524 2.12 6.63 17.19
N GLY A 525 2.55 7.80 17.63
CA GLY A 525 2.39 8.27 19.00
C GLY A 525 1.88 9.70 19.04
N VAL A 526 1.23 10.02 20.14
CA VAL A 526 0.77 11.37 20.48
C VAL A 526 1.96 12.20 20.98
N THR A 527 1.97 13.49 20.67
CA THR A 527 2.94 14.48 21.15
C THR A 527 2.29 15.86 21.15
N ARG A 528 3.08 16.92 21.35
CA ARG A 528 2.62 18.32 21.23
C ARG A 528 3.27 19.02 20.04
N ASP A 529 2.60 20.06 19.53
CA ASP A 529 3.23 21.04 18.62
C ASP A 529 3.82 22.23 19.41
N ALA A 530 4.51 23.13 18.71
CA ALA A 530 5.14 24.32 19.28
C ALA A 530 4.18 25.33 19.96
N THR A 531 2.86 25.12 19.91
CA THR A 531 1.85 25.87 20.68
C THR A 531 1.34 25.11 21.92
N GLY A 532 1.83 23.88 22.15
CA GLY A 532 1.38 22.99 23.23
C GLY A 532 0.17 22.12 22.87
N LYS A 533 -0.42 22.32 21.68
CA LYS A 533 -1.57 21.56 21.18
C LYS A 533 -1.21 20.08 20.97
N GLU A 534 -2.12 19.18 21.31
CA GLU A 534 -1.96 17.75 21.07
C GLU A 534 -2.09 17.36 19.59
N VAL A 535 -1.15 16.52 19.13
CA VAL A 535 -0.91 16.19 17.71
C VAL A 535 -0.21 14.82 17.59
N TYR A 536 -0.09 14.30 16.37
CA TYR A 536 0.49 12.96 16.11
C TYR A 536 1.84 13.00 15.40
N ARG A 537 2.71 12.02 15.67
CA ARG A 537 3.92 11.73 14.88
C ARG A 537 4.22 10.23 14.82
N LEU A 538 5.21 9.83 14.03
CA LEU A 538 5.83 8.50 14.17
C LEU A 538 6.74 8.50 15.40
N ALA A 539 6.49 7.60 16.36
CA ALA A 539 7.15 7.55 17.65
C ALA A 539 8.21 6.43 17.74
N LEU A 540 9.24 6.65 18.55
CA LEU A 540 10.35 5.73 18.76
C LEU A 540 11.06 5.31 17.46
N GLN A 541 11.17 6.22 16.47
CA GLN A 541 11.72 5.93 15.14
C GLN A 541 13.17 5.41 15.17
N THR A 542 13.90 5.59 16.27
CA THR A 542 15.23 4.98 16.48
C THR A 542 15.23 3.45 16.48
N ARG A 543 14.07 2.78 16.51
CA ARG A 543 13.93 1.33 16.26
C ARG A 543 14.12 0.95 14.80
N GLU A 544 13.85 1.86 13.86
CA GLU A 544 13.66 1.55 12.44
C GLU A 544 14.97 1.55 11.63
N GLN A 545 14.93 0.86 10.48
CA GLN A 545 16.06 0.63 9.58
C GLN A 545 16.81 1.90 9.19
N HIS A 546 16.10 3.02 8.99
CA HIS A 546 16.68 4.27 8.48
C HIS A 546 17.59 4.98 9.49
N ILE A 547 17.46 4.67 10.80
CA ILE A 547 18.36 5.16 11.86
C ILE A 547 19.33 4.07 12.29
N ARG A 548 18.84 2.86 12.62
CA ARG A 548 19.67 1.82 13.27
C ARG A 548 20.29 0.79 12.35
N ARG A 549 19.96 0.75 11.06
CA ARG A 549 20.59 -0.16 10.06
C ARG A 549 20.54 -1.62 10.55
N ASP A 550 21.68 -2.30 10.66
CA ASP A 550 21.82 -3.68 11.16
C ASP A 550 21.42 -3.88 12.64
N LYS A 551 21.15 -2.80 13.39
CA LYS A 551 20.68 -2.83 14.79
C LYS A 551 19.20 -2.44 14.93
N ALA A 552 18.47 -2.33 13.82
CA ALA A 552 17.04 -2.07 13.81
C ALA A 552 16.24 -3.26 14.37
N THR A 553 14.97 -3.04 14.73
CA THR A 553 14.09 -4.12 15.21
C THR A 553 13.64 -5.04 14.08
N SER A 554 13.57 -4.55 12.84
CA SER A 554 13.27 -5.32 11.63
C SER A 554 13.85 -4.59 10.41
N ASN A 555 13.90 -5.25 9.25
CA ASN A 555 14.25 -4.62 7.98
C ASN A 555 13.07 -3.90 7.31
N ILE A 556 11.84 -4.03 7.82
CA ILE A 556 10.64 -3.44 7.20
C ILE A 556 10.78 -1.92 6.97
N CYS A 557 10.32 -1.46 5.80
CA CYS A 557 10.30 -0.05 5.41
C CYS A 557 8.92 0.34 4.87
N THR A 558 8.62 0.06 3.60
CA THR A 558 7.22 0.03 3.13
C THR A 558 6.46 -1.04 3.91
N ALA A 559 5.26 -0.72 4.40
CA ALA A 559 4.37 -1.61 5.15
C ALA A 559 3.03 -1.73 4.40
N GLN A 560 1.89 -1.64 5.09
CA GLN A 560 0.55 -1.80 4.51
C GLN A 560 -0.41 -0.66 4.96
N ALA A 561 0.13 0.56 5.09
CA ALA A 561 -0.54 1.70 5.74
C ALA A 561 -1.94 2.03 5.19
N LEU A 562 -2.14 1.99 3.86
CA LEU A 562 -3.45 2.22 3.25
C LEU A 562 -4.50 1.20 3.70
N LEU A 563 -4.10 -0.07 3.86
CA LEU A 563 -4.99 -1.17 4.20
C LEU A 563 -5.27 -1.21 5.71
N ALA A 564 -4.32 -0.75 6.52
CA ALA A 564 -4.55 -0.45 7.94
C ALA A 564 -5.58 0.67 8.10
N ASN A 565 -5.51 1.71 7.26
CA ASN A 565 -6.51 2.78 7.23
C ASN A 565 -7.89 2.28 6.75
N MET A 566 -7.96 1.38 5.77
CA MET A 566 -9.23 0.72 5.40
C MET A 566 -9.84 -0.06 6.56
N ALA A 567 -9.05 -0.89 7.26
CA ALA A 567 -9.52 -1.67 8.41
C ALA A 567 -9.95 -0.78 9.60
N ALA A 568 -9.23 0.32 9.85
CA ALA A 568 -9.64 1.32 10.83
C ALA A 568 -10.96 1.99 10.45
N MET A 569 -11.15 2.38 9.19
CA MET A 569 -12.40 2.96 8.71
C MET A 569 -13.57 1.97 8.75
N PHE A 570 -13.32 0.67 8.53
CA PHE A 570 -14.31 -0.39 8.73
C PHE A 570 -14.75 -0.45 10.20
N ALA A 571 -13.81 -0.55 11.14
CA ALA A 571 -14.12 -0.56 12.57
C ALA A 571 -14.81 0.73 13.05
N ILE A 572 -14.46 1.90 12.48
CA ILE A 572 -15.12 3.18 12.75
C ILE A 572 -16.56 3.22 12.21
N TYR A 573 -16.79 2.68 11.00
CA TYR A 573 -18.10 2.69 10.36
C TYR A 573 -19.08 1.74 11.09
N HIS A 574 -18.64 0.54 11.42
CA HIS A 574 -19.47 -0.47 12.10
C HIS A 574 -19.57 -0.25 13.63
N GLY A 575 -18.51 0.25 14.27
CA GLY A 575 -18.37 0.27 15.73
C GLY A 575 -18.35 -1.14 16.33
N SER A 576 -18.14 -1.26 17.65
CA SER A 576 -18.16 -2.58 18.33
C SER A 576 -19.49 -3.31 18.14
N ARG A 577 -20.63 -2.59 18.16
CA ARG A 577 -21.96 -3.17 17.92
C ARG A 577 -22.12 -3.78 16.53
N GLY A 578 -21.60 -3.13 15.48
CA GLY A 578 -21.66 -3.64 14.11
C GLY A 578 -20.72 -4.82 13.91
N LEU A 579 -19.51 -4.76 14.46
CA LEU A 579 -18.56 -5.86 14.42
C LEU A 579 -19.06 -7.09 15.22
N GLU A 580 -19.67 -6.87 16.39
CA GLU A 580 -20.38 -7.92 17.12
C GLU A 580 -21.53 -8.53 16.30
N HIS A 581 -22.33 -7.71 15.63
CA HIS A 581 -23.42 -8.22 14.78
C HIS A 581 -22.87 -9.14 13.67
N ILE A 582 -21.82 -8.70 12.96
CA ILE A 582 -21.17 -9.50 11.91
C ILE A 582 -20.59 -10.79 12.50
N ALA A 583 -19.82 -10.72 13.59
CA ALA A 583 -19.21 -11.88 14.24
C ALA A 583 -20.26 -12.90 14.74
N ARG A 584 -21.32 -12.42 15.40
CA ARG A 584 -22.45 -13.26 15.85
C ARG A 584 -23.19 -13.89 14.68
N ARG A 585 -23.38 -13.17 13.57
CA ARG A 585 -24.04 -13.67 12.35
C ARG A 585 -23.22 -14.78 11.70
N VAL A 586 -21.92 -14.60 11.52
CA VAL A 586 -21.02 -15.63 10.96
C VAL A 586 -20.94 -16.86 11.87
N HIS A 587 -20.81 -16.65 13.19
CA HIS A 587 -20.80 -17.76 14.15
C HIS A 587 -22.12 -18.55 14.15
N ASN A 588 -23.27 -17.88 14.16
CA ASN A 588 -24.58 -18.54 14.10
C ASN A 588 -24.81 -19.28 12.78
N ALA A 589 -24.40 -18.73 11.64
CA ALA A 589 -24.41 -19.44 10.35
C ALA A 589 -23.57 -20.72 10.39
N THR A 590 -22.42 -20.67 11.08
CA THR A 590 -21.52 -21.82 11.28
C THR A 590 -22.14 -22.86 12.21
N LEU A 591 -22.83 -22.44 13.28
CA LEU A 591 -23.59 -23.33 14.16
C LEU A 591 -24.73 -24.03 13.39
N ILE A 592 -25.51 -23.30 12.58
CA ILE A 592 -26.57 -23.87 11.74
C ILE A 592 -26.01 -24.92 10.77
N LEU A 593 -24.92 -24.60 10.06
CA LEU A 593 -24.23 -25.58 9.21
C LEU A 593 -23.80 -26.80 10.03
N SER A 594 -23.18 -26.60 11.19
CA SER A 594 -22.68 -27.67 12.06
C SER A 594 -23.78 -28.66 12.48
N GLU A 595 -24.99 -28.19 12.80
CA GLU A 595 -26.12 -29.04 13.17
C GLU A 595 -26.71 -29.79 11.97
N GLY A 596 -26.85 -29.13 10.83
CA GLY A 596 -27.29 -29.79 9.59
C GLY A 596 -26.32 -30.87 9.11
N LEU A 597 -25.01 -30.64 9.25
CA LEU A 597 -23.98 -31.63 8.92
C LEU A 597 -23.99 -32.83 9.87
N LYS A 598 -24.14 -32.62 11.19
CA LYS A 598 -24.29 -33.72 12.16
C LYS A 598 -25.52 -34.58 11.85
N ARG A 599 -26.65 -33.95 11.51
CA ARG A 599 -27.89 -34.65 11.12
C ARG A 599 -27.78 -35.45 9.82
N ALA A 600 -26.96 -34.98 8.88
CA ALA A 600 -26.62 -35.71 7.65
C ALA A 600 -25.60 -36.84 7.86
N GLY A 601 -25.20 -37.13 9.10
CA GLY A 601 -24.28 -38.23 9.44
C GLY A 601 -22.80 -37.91 9.23
N HIS A 602 -22.41 -36.64 9.15
CA HIS A 602 -21.01 -36.23 9.15
C HIS A 602 -20.51 -35.98 10.58
N GLN A 603 -19.24 -36.23 10.83
CA GLN A 603 -18.62 -36.03 12.13
C GLN A 603 -17.84 -34.70 12.12
N LEU A 604 -18.05 -33.86 13.13
CA LEU A 604 -17.23 -32.68 13.37
C LEU A 604 -16.07 -33.08 14.28
N GLN A 605 -14.87 -32.57 14.02
CA GLN A 605 -13.71 -32.89 14.85
C GLN A 605 -13.63 -32.03 16.14
N HIS A 606 -14.31 -30.87 16.15
CA HIS A 606 -14.28 -29.89 17.22
C HIS A 606 -15.69 -29.35 17.50
N ASP A 607 -16.12 -29.36 18.77
CA ASP A 607 -17.45 -28.88 19.18
C ASP A 607 -17.54 -27.36 19.37
N LEU A 608 -16.40 -26.69 19.61
CA LEU A 608 -16.34 -25.25 19.82
C LEU A 608 -15.38 -24.58 18.82
N PHE A 609 -15.96 -23.68 18.03
CA PHE A 609 -15.34 -23.00 16.90
C PHE A 609 -15.89 -21.58 16.77
N PHE A 610 -15.22 -20.72 16.00
CA PHE A 610 -15.78 -19.44 15.58
C PHE A 610 -16.58 -19.58 14.27
N ASP A 611 -15.89 -19.65 13.15
CA ASP A 611 -16.46 -19.65 11.79
C ASP A 611 -16.05 -20.86 10.96
N THR A 612 -15.22 -21.75 11.52
CA THR A 612 -14.48 -22.77 10.80
C THR A 612 -14.78 -24.15 11.37
N LEU A 613 -15.18 -25.09 10.50
CA LEU A 613 -15.45 -26.49 10.82
C LEU A 613 -14.41 -27.40 10.16
N LYS A 614 -13.86 -28.37 10.89
CA LYS A 614 -13.16 -29.53 10.34
C LYS A 614 -14.08 -30.76 10.40
N ILE A 615 -14.34 -31.35 9.23
CA ILE A 615 -15.44 -32.29 8.98
C ILE A 615 -14.90 -33.59 8.40
N GLN A 616 -15.15 -34.70 9.10
CA GLN A 616 -15.06 -36.03 8.52
C GLN A 616 -16.40 -36.37 7.84
N CYS A 617 -16.35 -36.63 6.53
CA CYS A 617 -17.54 -37.00 5.78
C CYS A 617 -17.93 -38.46 6.07
N GLY A 618 -19.13 -38.68 6.62
CA GLY A 618 -19.79 -40.00 6.64
C GLY A 618 -20.21 -40.54 5.27
N CYS A 619 -19.99 -39.79 4.19
CA CYS A 619 -20.17 -40.23 2.80
C CYS A 619 -18.91 -39.89 1.97
N SER A 620 -18.84 -40.31 0.71
CA SER A 620 -17.64 -40.11 -0.11
C SER A 620 -17.30 -38.62 -0.31
N VAL A 621 -16.12 -38.19 0.16
CA VAL A 621 -15.57 -36.84 -0.03
C VAL A 621 -15.58 -36.43 -1.52
N LYS A 622 -15.34 -37.37 -2.43
CA LYS A 622 -15.41 -37.14 -3.89
C LYS A 622 -16.82 -36.75 -4.36
N ALA A 623 -17.88 -37.30 -3.74
CA ALA A 623 -19.26 -36.92 -4.05
C ALA A 623 -19.62 -35.53 -3.49
N VAL A 624 -19.14 -35.21 -2.29
CA VAL A 624 -19.28 -33.88 -1.67
C VAL A 624 -18.59 -32.81 -2.53
N LEU A 625 -17.30 -32.99 -2.87
CA LEU A 625 -16.56 -32.09 -3.74
C LEU A 625 -17.16 -32.01 -5.16
N GLY A 626 -17.68 -33.13 -5.68
CA GLY A 626 -18.40 -33.16 -6.96
C GLY A 626 -19.69 -32.33 -6.97
N ARG A 627 -20.38 -32.20 -5.82
CA ARG A 627 -21.52 -31.27 -5.66
C ARG A 627 -21.07 -29.85 -5.39
N ALA A 628 -19.98 -29.64 -4.65
CA ALA A 628 -19.40 -28.31 -4.42
C ALA A 628 -19.00 -27.62 -5.73
N ALA A 629 -18.39 -28.37 -6.66
CA ALA A 629 -18.07 -27.90 -8.00
C ALA A 629 -19.31 -27.46 -8.81
N GLN A 630 -20.45 -28.16 -8.67
CA GLN A 630 -21.71 -27.79 -9.32
C GLN A 630 -22.31 -26.47 -8.77
N ARG A 631 -21.86 -26.02 -7.59
CA ARG A 631 -22.26 -24.75 -6.96
C ARG A 631 -21.16 -23.68 -6.97
N GLN A 632 -20.03 -23.95 -7.62
CA GLN A 632 -18.83 -23.10 -7.62
C GLN A 632 -18.41 -22.69 -6.20
N ILE A 633 -18.32 -23.70 -5.32
CA ILE A 633 -17.85 -23.58 -3.93
C ILE A 633 -16.52 -24.33 -3.76
N ASN A 634 -15.54 -23.68 -3.13
CA ASN A 634 -14.29 -24.31 -2.69
C ASN A 634 -14.31 -24.57 -1.18
N PHE A 635 -13.69 -25.69 -0.78
CA PHE A 635 -13.38 -26.05 0.60
C PHE A 635 -11.88 -26.26 0.75
N ARG A 636 -11.37 -26.22 1.98
CA ARG A 636 -10.04 -26.76 2.28
C ARG A 636 -10.12 -28.28 2.27
N LEU A 637 -9.26 -28.95 1.50
CA LEU A 637 -8.99 -30.37 1.65
C LEU A 637 -7.75 -30.54 2.55
N PHE A 638 -7.89 -31.28 3.64
CA PHE A 638 -6.76 -31.64 4.51
C PHE A 638 -6.06 -32.91 3.99
N GLU A 639 -4.79 -33.11 4.37
CA GLU A 639 -3.99 -34.28 3.97
C GLU A 639 -4.52 -35.60 4.57
N ASP A 640 -5.23 -35.53 5.70
CA ASP A 640 -5.95 -36.66 6.30
C ASP A 640 -7.26 -37.04 5.57
N GLY A 641 -7.64 -36.29 4.53
CA GLY A 641 -8.86 -36.50 3.75
C GLY A 641 -10.12 -35.82 4.31
N THR A 642 -10.03 -35.13 5.44
CA THR A 642 -11.15 -34.32 5.97
C THR A 642 -11.32 -33.02 5.19
N LEU A 643 -12.48 -32.37 5.36
CA LEU A 643 -12.80 -31.07 4.77
C LEU A 643 -12.81 -29.97 5.83
N GLY A 644 -12.14 -28.85 5.52
CA GLY A 644 -12.28 -27.59 6.24
C GLY A 644 -13.24 -26.65 5.52
N ILE A 645 -14.18 -26.09 6.27
CA ILE A 645 -15.10 -25.04 5.80
C ILE A 645 -15.01 -23.85 6.74
N SER A 646 -14.51 -22.73 6.23
CA SER A 646 -14.52 -21.44 6.92
C SER A 646 -15.59 -20.54 6.31
N LEU A 647 -16.64 -20.25 7.09
CA LEU A 647 -17.67 -19.28 6.71
C LEU A 647 -17.17 -17.84 6.96
N ASP A 648 -17.85 -16.88 6.34
CA ASP A 648 -17.48 -15.48 6.44
C ASP A 648 -18.69 -14.54 6.34
N GLU A 649 -18.45 -13.23 6.40
CA GLU A 649 -19.49 -12.19 6.41
C GLU A 649 -20.45 -12.30 5.22
N THR A 650 -19.97 -12.77 4.07
CA THR A 650 -20.71 -12.78 2.81
C THR A 650 -21.70 -13.95 2.69
N VAL A 651 -21.63 -14.94 3.58
CA VAL A 651 -22.53 -16.10 3.64
C VAL A 651 -23.95 -15.67 4.00
N ASN A 652 -24.95 -16.22 3.33
CA ASN A 652 -26.38 -16.03 3.61
C ASN A 652 -27.10 -17.39 3.75
N GLU A 653 -28.39 -17.34 4.08
CA GLU A 653 -29.30 -18.50 4.10
C GLU A 653 -29.17 -19.38 2.85
N LYS A 654 -29.26 -18.79 1.66
CA LYS A 654 -29.07 -19.50 0.38
C LYS A 654 -27.70 -20.19 0.26
N ASP A 655 -26.65 -19.60 0.82
CA ASP A 655 -25.31 -20.19 0.82
C ASP A 655 -25.23 -21.37 1.79
N LEU A 656 -25.94 -21.29 2.93
CA LEU A 656 -26.13 -22.42 3.84
C LEU A 656 -26.95 -23.55 3.18
N ASP A 657 -28.02 -23.25 2.46
CA ASP A 657 -28.80 -24.26 1.72
C ASP A 657 -27.96 -24.96 0.64
N ASP A 658 -27.17 -24.21 -0.14
CA ASP A 658 -26.21 -24.79 -1.09
C ASP A 658 -25.22 -25.73 -0.37
N LEU A 659 -24.71 -25.35 0.80
CA LEU A 659 -23.79 -26.15 1.61
C LEU A 659 -24.44 -27.41 2.20
N LEU A 660 -25.65 -27.30 2.76
CA LEU A 660 -26.43 -28.42 3.27
C LEU A 660 -26.70 -29.43 2.16
N TRP A 661 -27.10 -28.97 0.97
CA TRP A 661 -27.27 -29.81 -0.22
C TRP A 661 -25.96 -30.42 -0.73
N ILE A 662 -24.84 -29.69 -0.68
CA ILE A 662 -23.51 -30.22 -1.06
C ILE A 662 -23.11 -31.41 -0.19
N PHE A 663 -23.46 -31.41 1.09
CA PHE A 663 -23.18 -32.52 1.99
C PHE A 663 -24.22 -33.64 1.90
N GLY A 664 -25.47 -33.30 1.56
CA GLY A 664 -26.57 -34.25 1.37
C GLY A 664 -27.58 -34.23 2.53
N CYS A 665 -27.66 -33.11 3.26
CA CYS A 665 -28.71 -32.88 4.24
C CYS A 665 -30.02 -32.57 3.50
N GLU A 666 -31.06 -33.37 3.72
CA GLU A 666 -32.40 -33.14 3.15
C GLU A 666 -33.19 -32.14 4.02
N SER A 667 -32.61 -30.96 4.24
CA SER A 667 -33.14 -29.89 5.10
C SER A 667 -32.65 -28.51 4.65
N SER A 668 -33.39 -27.46 4.97
CA SER A 668 -33.00 -26.05 4.74
C SER A 668 -32.34 -25.45 5.99
N ALA A 669 -31.65 -24.32 5.81
CA ALA A 669 -31.10 -23.55 6.92
C ALA A 669 -32.19 -23.08 7.90
N GLU A 670 -33.38 -22.74 7.40
CA GLU A 670 -34.59 -22.42 8.18
C GLU A 670 -34.98 -23.57 9.11
N LEU A 671 -35.22 -24.78 8.59
CA LEU A 671 -35.64 -25.95 9.37
C LEU A 671 -34.58 -26.40 10.39
N VAL A 672 -33.29 -26.24 10.07
CA VAL A 672 -32.21 -26.48 11.03
C VAL A 672 -32.23 -25.44 12.14
N ALA A 673 -32.43 -24.15 11.83
CA ALA A 673 -32.51 -23.08 12.82
C ALA A 673 -33.74 -23.20 13.74
N GLU A 674 -34.94 -23.47 13.20
CA GLU A 674 -36.17 -23.71 13.99
C GLU A 674 -35.93 -24.77 15.08
N SER A 675 -35.28 -25.86 14.70
CA SER A 675 -35.00 -27.01 15.58
C SER A 675 -33.69 -26.87 16.38
N MET A 676 -33.02 -25.72 16.31
CA MET A 676 -32.02 -25.28 17.30
C MET A 676 -32.64 -24.40 18.39
N GLY A 677 -33.67 -23.63 18.05
CA GLY A 677 -34.29 -22.65 18.95
C GLY A 677 -33.37 -21.49 19.33
N GLU A 678 -33.77 -20.69 20.31
CA GLU A 678 -33.02 -19.51 20.79
C GLU A 678 -32.00 -19.83 21.90
N GLU A 679 -31.61 -21.10 22.05
CA GLU A 679 -30.64 -21.51 23.08
C GLU A 679 -29.24 -20.89 22.85
N ARG A 680 -28.59 -20.47 23.93
CA ARG A 680 -27.22 -19.95 23.87
C ARG A 680 -26.21 -21.09 23.71
N ARG A 681 -26.01 -21.51 22.46
CA ARG A 681 -25.02 -22.50 22.03
C ARG A 681 -23.72 -21.83 21.58
N GLY A 682 -22.68 -22.63 21.30
CA GLY A 682 -21.39 -22.14 20.81
C GLY A 682 -20.68 -21.16 21.76
N ILE A 683 -19.94 -20.21 21.19
CA ILE A 683 -19.13 -19.24 21.94
C ILE A 683 -19.99 -18.45 22.97
N PRO A 684 -21.18 -17.90 22.62
CA PRO A 684 -22.03 -17.17 23.57
C PRO A 684 -22.55 -17.98 24.77
N GLY A 685 -22.54 -19.31 24.69
CA GLY A 685 -22.88 -20.22 25.79
C GLY A 685 -21.68 -20.75 26.57
N SER A 686 -20.46 -20.45 26.13
CA SER A 686 -19.21 -21.02 26.66
C SER A 686 -18.47 -20.09 27.63
N VAL A 687 -17.48 -20.64 28.34
CA VAL A 687 -16.51 -19.88 29.16
C VAL A 687 -15.60 -18.95 28.34
N PHE A 688 -15.55 -19.13 27.02
CA PHE A 688 -14.73 -18.31 26.11
C PHE A 688 -15.43 -17.06 25.61
N LYS A 689 -16.71 -16.84 25.98
CA LYS A 689 -17.47 -15.65 25.62
C LYS A 689 -16.77 -14.38 26.12
N ARG A 690 -16.53 -13.42 25.22
CA ARG A 690 -16.02 -12.08 25.57
C ARG A 690 -16.92 -11.38 26.60
N THR A 691 -16.30 -10.72 27.57
CA THR A 691 -17.00 -9.86 28.55
C THR A 691 -16.43 -8.45 28.64
N SER A 692 -15.19 -8.22 28.22
CA SER A 692 -14.61 -6.89 28.05
C SER A 692 -15.27 -6.10 26.92
N GLN A 693 -15.30 -4.78 27.08
CA GLN A 693 -15.69 -3.85 26.03
C GLN A 693 -14.51 -3.59 25.09
N PHE A 694 -14.81 -3.10 23.88
CA PHE A 694 -13.84 -2.70 22.87
C PHE A 694 -14.45 -1.57 22.02
N LEU A 695 -13.59 -0.75 21.40
CA LEU A 695 -13.97 0.41 20.59
C LEU A 695 -14.87 1.40 21.33
N THR A 696 -14.56 1.67 22.59
CA THR A 696 -15.32 2.59 23.45
C THR A 696 -15.03 4.06 23.14
N HIS A 697 -13.89 4.36 22.51
CA HIS A 697 -13.51 5.72 22.14
C HIS A 697 -14.51 6.34 21.13
N GLN A 698 -14.76 7.65 21.25
CA GLN A 698 -15.79 8.36 20.48
C GLN A 698 -15.62 8.24 18.95
N VAL A 699 -14.38 8.08 18.46
CA VAL A 699 -14.11 7.91 17.01
C VAL A 699 -14.89 6.72 16.42
N PHE A 700 -14.99 5.60 17.17
CA PHE A 700 -15.71 4.40 16.74
C PHE A 700 -17.22 4.45 17.03
N ASN A 701 -17.73 5.59 17.51
CA ASN A 701 -19.11 5.78 17.95
C ASN A 701 -19.79 7.02 17.32
N SER A 702 -19.15 7.66 16.33
CA SER A 702 -19.60 8.95 15.73
C SER A 702 -19.94 8.89 14.24
N TYR A 703 -19.39 7.93 13.49
CA TYR A 703 -19.32 8.00 12.03
C TYR A 703 -20.10 6.88 11.30
N HIS A 704 -21.15 6.34 11.93
CA HIS A 704 -21.93 5.21 11.41
C HIS A 704 -22.85 5.50 10.21
N SER A 705 -23.20 6.76 9.94
CA SER A 705 -23.94 7.11 8.73
C SER A 705 -22.97 7.36 7.58
N GLU A 706 -23.34 6.99 6.35
CA GLU A 706 -22.46 7.17 5.18
C GLU A 706 -22.02 8.63 5.02
N THR A 707 -22.94 9.58 5.20
CA THR A 707 -22.66 11.01 5.24
C THR A 707 -21.57 11.38 6.26
N ASN A 708 -21.55 10.74 7.42
CA ASN A 708 -20.58 11.03 8.48
C ASN A 708 -19.21 10.38 8.21
N ILE A 709 -19.13 9.13 7.73
CA ILE A 709 -17.84 8.51 7.40
C ILE A 709 -17.19 9.19 6.19
N VAL A 710 -17.94 9.58 5.17
CA VAL A 710 -17.43 10.35 4.02
C VAL A 710 -16.88 11.70 4.47
N ARG A 711 -17.59 12.41 5.36
CA ARG A 711 -17.08 13.64 5.99
C ARG A 711 -15.83 13.41 6.83
N TYR A 712 -15.74 12.31 7.57
CA TYR A 712 -14.56 11.97 8.36
C TYR A 712 -13.34 11.65 7.48
N MET A 713 -13.50 10.78 6.48
CA MET A 713 -12.45 10.48 5.50
C MET A 713 -11.96 11.75 4.79
N LYS A 714 -12.86 12.64 4.36
CA LYS A 714 -12.49 13.90 3.71
C LYS A 714 -11.87 14.94 4.67
N LYS A 715 -12.25 14.93 5.95
CA LYS A 715 -11.60 15.71 7.03
C LYS A 715 -10.13 15.31 7.19
N LEU A 716 -9.82 14.02 7.06
CA LEU A 716 -8.45 13.51 7.16
C LEU A 716 -7.65 13.71 5.86
N GLU A 717 -8.24 13.41 4.70
CA GLU A 717 -7.63 13.65 3.39
C GLU A 717 -7.14 15.11 3.26
N ASN A 718 -7.97 16.08 3.64
CA ASN A 718 -7.63 17.51 3.54
C ASN A 718 -6.56 17.99 4.56
N LYS A 719 -6.07 17.12 5.48
CA LYS A 719 -4.90 17.40 6.33
C LYS A 719 -3.59 16.92 5.71
N ASP A 720 -3.66 16.12 4.65
CA ASP A 720 -2.54 15.39 4.09
C ASP A 720 -2.12 15.95 2.72
N ILE A 721 -0.87 16.39 2.61
CA ILE A 721 -0.32 16.75 1.30
C ILE A 721 0.04 15.47 0.52
N SER A 722 -0.29 15.48 -0.76
CA SER A 722 -0.33 14.32 -1.66
C SER A 722 -0.25 14.81 -3.12
N LEU A 723 -0.03 13.92 -4.10
CA LEU A 723 0.25 14.31 -5.49
C LEU A 723 -0.92 14.98 -6.23
N VAL A 724 -2.10 15.11 -5.60
CA VAL A 724 -3.20 15.95 -6.11
C VAL A 724 -2.97 17.45 -5.85
N HIS A 725 -1.94 17.82 -5.10
CA HIS A 725 -1.64 19.18 -4.67
C HIS A 725 -0.38 19.77 -5.34
N SER A 726 0.75 19.06 -5.23
CA SER A 726 2.08 19.48 -5.68
C SER A 726 3.06 18.31 -5.69
N MET A 727 4.22 18.51 -6.31
CA MET A 727 5.32 17.56 -6.33
C MET A 727 5.80 17.22 -4.92
N ILE A 728 6.05 15.93 -4.67
CA ILE A 728 6.65 15.42 -3.43
C ILE A 728 8.05 14.87 -3.78
N PRO A 729 9.13 15.69 -3.80
CA PRO A 729 10.39 15.29 -4.43
C PRO A 729 11.29 14.49 -3.48
N LEU A 730 10.74 13.43 -2.89
CA LEU A 730 11.44 12.54 -1.95
C LEU A 730 12.48 11.67 -2.68
N GLY A 731 13.77 11.95 -2.46
CA GLY A 731 14.89 11.10 -2.88
C GLY A 731 14.73 9.63 -2.48
N SER A 732 15.11 8.74 -3.40
CA SER A 732 14.90 7.29 -3.40
C SER A 732 13.47 6.85 -3.05
N CYS A 733 12.45 7.63 -3.45
CA CYS A 733 11.04 7.24 -3.29
C CYS A 733 10.27 7.19 -4.62
N THR A 734 10.77 7.81 -5.68
CA THR A 734 10.14 7.92 -7.00
C THR A 734 8.64 8.20 -6.93
N MET A 735 8.28 9.39 -6.44
CA MET A 735 6.91 9.87 -6.32
C MET A 735 6.30 10.26 -7.69
N LYS A 736 6.24 9.29 -8.60
CA LYS A 736 5.72 9.44 -9.97
C LYS A 736 4.20 9.30 -10.01
N LEU A 737 3.61 9.58 -11.16
CA LEU A 737 2.19 9.35 -11.44
C LEU A 737 1.79 7.88 -11.17
N ASN A 738 0.71 7.70 -10.40
CA ASN A 738 -0.07 6.46 -10.38
C ASN A 738 -1.32 6.72 -11.25
N SER A 739 -1.40 6.17 -12.47
CA SER A 739 -2.46 6.61 -13.40
C SER A 739 -3.80 5.93 -13.11
N SER A 740 -4.91 6.63 -13.35
CA SER A 740 -6.27 6.07 -13.12
C SER A 740 -6.52 4.78 -13.91
N SER A 741 -5.91 4.66 -15.09
CA SER A 741 -5.99 3.49 -15.97
C SER A 741 -5.14 2.31 -15.48
N GLU A 742 -4.07 2.57 -14.73
CA GLU A 742 -3.31 1.53 -14.00
C GLU A 742 -4.03 1.08 -12.73
N LEU A 743 -4.71 2.00 -12.04
CA LEU A 743 -5.35 1.78 -10.73
C LEU A 743 -6.70 1.07 -10.82
N ALA A 744 -7.54 1.42 -11.80
CA ALA A 744 -8.91 0.89 -11.93
C ALA A 744 -9.05 -0.65 -11.88
N PRO A 745 -8.10 -1.48 -12.35
CA PRO A 745 -8.20 -2.94 -12.25
C PRO A 745 -8.12 -3.52 -10.84
N ILE A 746 -7.54 -2.82 -9.85
CA ILE A 746 -7.29 -3.42 -8.52
C ILE A 746 -8.57 -3.66 -7.72
N THR A 747 -9.65 -2.95 -8.06
CA THR A 747 -11.00 -3.12 -7.47
C THR A 747 -11.92 -4.00 -8.34
N TRP A 748 -11.44 -4.52 -9.47
CA TRP A 748 -12.20 -5.50 -10.25
C TRP A 748 -12.31 -6.83 -9.47
N LYS A 749 -13.53 -7.30 -9.24
CA LYS A 749 -13.85 -8.60 -8.60
C LYS A 749 -13.05 -9.78 -9.17
N GLU A 750 -12.73 -9.78 -10.47
CA GLU A 750 -11.89 -10.78 -11.15
C GLU A 750 -10.45 -10.88 -10.60
N PHE A 751 -9.95 -9.83 -9.95
CA PHE A 751 -8.68 -9.81 -9.22
C PHE A 751 -8.90 -9.72 -7.70
N ALA A 752 -9.75 -8.79 -7.27
CA ALA A 752 -9.99 -8.47 -5.86
C ALA A 752 -10.64 -9.61 -5.04
N ASN A 753 -11.47 -10.45 -5.66
CA ASN A 753 -12.34 -11.41 -4.94
C ASN A 753 -11.94 -12.88 -5.16
N ILE A 754 -10.68 -13.16 -5.52
CA ILE A 754 -10.14 -14.52 -5.60
C ILE A 754 -9.37 -14.84 -4.31
N HIS A 755 -9.64 -15.99 -3.70
CA HIS A 755 -8.91 -16.48 -2.51
C HIS A 755 -7.51 -17.00 -2.92
N PRO A 756 -6.42 -16.70 -2.20
CA PRO A 756 -5.05 -17.03 -2.62
C PRO A 756 -4.77 -18.52 -2.86
N PHE A 757 -5.57 -19.41 -2.28
CA PHE A 757 -5.37 -20.86 -2.33
C PHE A 757 -6.46 -21.58 -3.12
N VAL A 758 -7.16 -20.90 -4.05
CA VAL A 758 -8.05 -21.59 -5.00
C VAL A 758 -7.26 -22.55 -5.91
N PRO A 759 -7.91 -23.62 -6.42
CA PRO A 759 -7.40 -24.40 -7.55
C PRO A 759 -6.93 -23.52 -8.72
N LEU A 760 -5.76 -23.83 -9.30
CA LEU A 760 -5.09 -22.93 -10.25
C LEU A 760 -5.82 -22.77 -11.59
N ASP A 761 -6.76 -23.65 -11.93
CA ASP A 761 -7.67 -23.50 -13.08
C ASP A 761 -8.70 -22.37 -12.88
N GLN A 762 -8.98 -21.98 -11.63
CA GLN A 762 -9.78 -20.80 -11.28
C GLN A 762 -8.96 -19.49 -11.33
N ALA A 763 -7.62 -19.56 -11.44
CA ALA A 763 -6.72 -18.41 -11.41
C ALA A 763 -5.92 -18.19 -12.72
N GLN A 764 -6.41 -18.68 -13.87
CA GLN A 764 -5.66 -18.65 -15.12
C GLN A 764 -5.40 -17.25 -15.69
N GLY A 765 -6.23 -16.27 -15.36
CA GLY A 765 -5.97 -14.85 -15.65
C GLY A 765 -4.77 -14.33 -14.86
N TYR A 766 -4.71 -14.60 -13.56
CA TYR A 766 -3.54 -14.32 -12.73
C TYR A 766 -2.28 -15.03 -13.24
N GLN A 767 -2.39 -16.31 -13.61
CA GLN A 767 -1.26 -17.06 -14.17
C GLN A 767 -0.75 -16.47 -15.50
N GLN A 768 -1.62 -15.88 -16.33
CA GLN A 768 -1.18 -15.13 -17.51
C GLN A 768 -0.52 -13.79 -17.13
N LEU A 769 -1.13 -13.01 -16.24
CA LEU A 769 -0.59 -11.75 -15.73
C LEU A 769 0.84 -11.91 -15.19
N PHE A 770 1.07 -12.94 -14.36
CA PHE A 770 2.38 -13.23 -13.78
C PHE A 770 3.42 -13.57 -14.85
N ARG A 771 3.07 -14.41 -15.84
CA ARG A 771 4.00 -14.78 -16.93
C ARG A 771 4.38 -13.59 -17.82
N GLU A 772 3.42 -12.72 -18.12
CA GLU A 772 3.69 -11.51 -18.91
C GLU A 772 4.55 -10.51 -18.15
N LEU A 773 4.21 -10.23 -16.88
CA LEU A 773 4.98 -9.31 -16.05
C LEU A 773 6.37 -9.88 -15.73
N GLU A 774 6.52 -11.20 -15.52
CA GLU A 774 7.83 -11.85 -15.38
C GLU A 774 8.67 -11.63 -16.63
N LYS A 775 8.13 -11.93 -17.81
CA LYS A 775 8.87 -11.77 -19.08
C LYS A 775 9.34 -10.32 -19.27
N ASP A 776 8.44 -9.36 -19.07
CA ASP A 776 8.78 -7.94 -19.26
C ASP A 776 9.83 -7.48 -18.23
N LEU A 777 9.68 -7.84 -16.94
CA LEU A 777 10.65 -7.47 -15.90
C LEU A 777 12.01 -8.13 -16.10
N CYS A 778 12.08 -9.39 -16.58
CA CYS A 778 13.33 -10.03 -16.99
C CYS A 778 14.02 -9.22 -18.10
N GLU A 779 13.30 -8.83 -19.16
CA GLU A 779 13.87 -8.05 -20.27
C GLU A 779 14.30 -6.63 -19.83
N LEU A 780 13.59 -5.99 -18.90
CA LEU A 780 13.99 -4.70 -18.35
C LEU A 780 15.20 -4.76 -17.39
N THR A 781 15.60 -5.96 -16.94
CA THR A 781 16.66 -6.12 -15.92
C THR A 781 17.83 -7.00 -16.35
N GLY A 782 17.72 -7.77 -17.42
CA GLY A 782 18.75 -8.72 -17.85
C GLY A 782 18.80 -9.99 -16.99
N TYR A 783 17.74 -10.29 -16.24
CA TYR A 783 17.61 -11.51 -15.44
C TYR A 783 16.86 -12.64 -16.17
N ASP A 784 17.01 -13.86 -15.67
CA ASP A 784 16.46 -15.06 -16.28
C ASP A 784 15.06 -15.42 -15.75
N ARG A 785 14.78 -15.17 -14.46
CA ARG A 785 13.50 -15.46 -13.77
C ARG A 785 13.13 -14.36 -12.77
N ILE A 786 11.84 -14.25 -12.46
CA ILE A 786 11.27 -13.37 -11.41
C ILE A 786 10.52 -14.20 -10.37
N SER A 787 10.69 -13.88 -9.07
CA SER A 787 9.75 -14.30 -8.03
C SER A 787 8.98 -13.10 -7.48
N PHE A 788 7.65 -13.15 -7.57
CA PHE A 788 6.74 -12.12 -7.04
C PHE A 788 6.40 -12.28 -5.55
N GLN A 789 6.82 -13.37 -4.90
CA GLN A 789 6.46 -13.62 -3.50
C GLN A 789 6.80 -12.47 -2.53
N PRO A 790 7.94 -11.75 -2.64
CA PRO A 790 8.29 -10.71 -1.67
C PRO A 790 7.40 -9.45 -1.79
N ASN A 791 6.64 -9.18 -0.72
CA ASN A 791 5.65 -8.09 -0.61
C ASN A 791 6.22 -6.75 -0.12
N SER A 792 7.54 -6.57 -0.12
CA SER A 792 8.20 -5.26 0.02
C SER A 792 9.64 -5.32 -0.51
N GLY A 793 10.27 -4.17 -0.76
CA GLY A 793 11.67 -4.14 -1.22
C GLY A 793 12.63 -4.82 -0.22
N ALA A 794 12.43 -4.57 1.08
CA ALA A 794 13.19 -5.21 2.15
C ALA A 794 12.97 -6.74 2.22
N GLN A 795 11.75 -7.23 1.96
CA GLN A 795 11.51 -8.66 1.79
C GLN A 795 12.19 -9.22 0.53
N GLY A 796 12.32 -8.43 -0.54
CA GLY A 796 13.09 -8.79 -1.73
C GLY A 796 14.59 -8.88 -1.46
N GLU A 797 15.17 -7.97 -0.67
CA GLU A 797 16.55 -8.10 -0.17
C GLU A 797 16.73 -9.36 0.66
N TYR A 798 15.87 -9.58 1.65
CA TYR A 798 15.88 -10.78 2.50
C TYR A 798 15.78 -12.06 1.67
N ALA A 799 14.87 -12.11 0.69
CA ALA A 799 14.71 -13.24 -0.23
C ALA A 799 15.96 -13.45 -1.09
N GLY A 800 16.49 -12.41 -1.73
CA GLY A 800 17.66 -12.52 -2.62
C GLY A 800 18.93 -12.96 -1.88
N LEU A 801 19.18 -12.40 -0.70
CA LEU A 801 20.32 -12.82 0.15
C LEU A 801 20.15 -14.24 0.68
N ALA A 802 18.94 -14.67 1.04
CA ALA A 802 18.68 -16.03 1.50
C ALA A 802 18.76 -17.04 0.33
N THR A 803 18.34 -16.66 -0.87
CA THR A 803 18.58 -17.41 -2.12
C THR A 803 20.09 -17.57 -2.38
N ILE A 804 20.90 -16.50 -2.26
CA ILE A 804 22.37 -16.58 -2.31
C ILE A 804 22.92 -17.56 -1.27
N ARG A 805 22.49 -17.49 0.00
CA ARG A 805 22.97 -18.43 1.03
C ARG A 805 22.59 -19.89 0.73
N THR A 806 21.43 -20.13 0.12
CA THR A 806 20.98 -21.47 -0.24
C THR A 806 21.79 -22.03 -1.42
N TYR A 807 22.06 -21.21 -2.45
CA TYR A 807 22.97 -21.54 -3.55
C TYR A 807 24.39 -21.89 -3.04
N LEU A 808 24.97 -21.04 -2.20
CA LEU A 808 26.31 -21.27 -1.63
C LEU A 808 26.35 -22.53 -0.77
N ALA A 809 25.31 -22.78 0.05
CA ALA A 809 25.20 -24.01 0.85
C ALA A 809 25.10 -25.27 -0.02
N GLN A 810 24.28 -25.26 -1.07
CA GLN A 810 24.12 -26.40 -1.99
C GLN A 810 25.41 -26.74 -2.74
N LYS A 811 26.27 -25.75 -3.00
CA LYS A 811 27.58 -25.93 -3.64
C LYS A 811 28.70 -26.33 -2.65
N GLY A 812 28.38 -26.51 -1.36
CA GLY A 812 29.35 -26.83 -0.30
C GLY A 812 30.10 -25.60 0.27
N GLU A 813 29.81 -24.39 -0.20
CA GLU A 813 30.46 -23.14 0.19
C GLU A 813 29.71 -22.39 1.32
N GLY A 814 28.83 -23.09 2.05
CA GLY A 814 27.96 -22.51 3.09
C GLY A 814 28.65 -21.87 4.31
N HIS A 815 29.98 -21.98 4.41
CA HIS A 815 30.80 -21.22 5.37
C HIS A 815 30.84 -19.71 5.02
N ARG A 816 30.70 -19.38 3.74
CA ARG A 816 30.60 -18.00 3.25
C ARG A 816 29.41 -17.30 3.88
N THR A 817 29.72 -16.26 4.66
CA THR A 817 28.74 -15.51 5.47
C THR A 817 29.02 -14.00 5.53
N ILE A 818 30.13 -13.51 4.98
CA ILE A 818 30.46 -12.08 4.95
C ILE A 818 29.65 -11.39 3.85
N CYS A 819 28.93 -10.33 4.22
CA CYS A 819 28.26 -9.42 3.30
C CYS A 819 28.96 -8.05 3.32
N LEU A 820 29.51 -7.64 2.18
CA LEU A 820 30.09 -6.30 2.01
C LEU A 820 28.97 -5.30 1.71
N ILE A 821 28.89 -4.22 2.49
CA ILE A 821 27.83 -3.20 2.34
C ILE A 821 28.45 -1.79 2.40
N PRO A 822 28.40 -0.98 1.32
CA PRO A 822 28.82 0.41 1.34
C PRO A 822 28.04 1.23 2.38
N LYS A 823 28.69 2.15 3.09
CA LYS A 823 28.02 3.02 4.08
C LYS A 823 26.90 3.87 3.50
N SER A 824 26.93 4.16 2.20
CA SER A 824 25.89 4.88 1.46
C SER A 824 24.59 4.08 1.30
N ALA A 825 24.63 2.74 1.29
CA ALA A 825 23.46 1.89 1.06
C ALA A 825 22.31 2.23 2.04
N HIS A 826 21.07 1.97 1.63
CA HIS A 826 19.88 2.21 2.45
C HIS A 826 19.91 1.39 3.76
N GLY A 827 19.06 1.75 4.72
CA GLY A 827 19.10 1.10 6.05
C GLY A 827 18.52 -0.32 6.03
N THR A 828 17.72 -0.65 5.01
CA THR A 828 17.18 -1.99 4.78
C THR A 828 18.28 -2.99 4.47
N ASN A 829 19.23 -2.68 3.56
CA ASN A 829 20.26 -3.61 3.10
C ASN A 829 21.03 -4.29 4.27
N PRO A 830 21.58 -3.55 5.27
CA PRO A 830 22.22 -4.16 6.44
C PRO A 830 21.22 -4.82 7.41
N ALA A 831 19.98 -4.33 7.53
CA ALA A 831 18.97 -5.01 8.35
C ALA A 831 18.58 -6.38 7.74
N SER A 832 18.40 -6.45 6.43
CA SER A 832 18.13 -7.66 5.64
C SER A 832 19.30 -8.65 5.70
N ALA A 833 20.54 -8.17 5.56
CA ALA A 833 21.73 -9.02 5.74
C ALA A 833 21.85 -9.60 7.15
N HIS A 834 21.56 -8.81 8.19
CA HIS A 834 21.51 -9.31 9.57
C HIS A 834 20.41 -10.36 9.75
N MET A 835 19.23 -10.13 9.18
CA MET A 835 18.07 -11.04 9.20
C MET A 835 18.32 -12.38 8.47
N VAL A 836 19.21 -12.40 7.48
CA VAL A 836 19.69 -13.62 6.78
C VAL A 836 20.89 -14.29 7.50
N GLY A 837 21.29 -13.76 8.67
CA GLY A 837 22.40 -14.29 9.46
C GLY A 837 23.77 -14.07 8.82
N MET A 838 23.90 -13.10 7.91
CA MET A 838 25.19 -12.69 7.36
C MET A 838 25.94 -11.79 8.35
N LYS A 839 27.27 -11.90 8.33
CA LYS A 839 28.20 -11.02 9.03
C LYS A 839 28.47 -9.80 8.15
N ILE A 840 28.04 -8.63 8.59
CA ILE A 840 28.14 -7.41 7.79
C ILE A 840 29.53 -6.78 7.97
N GLN A 841 30.21 -6.53 6.85
CA GLN A 841 31.44 -5.75 6.79
C GLN A 841 31.13 -4.46 6.02
N PRO A 842 31.11 -3.30 6.71
CA PRO A 842 30.99 -2.01 6.04
C PRO A 842 32.13 -1.79 5.04
N VAL A 843 31.81 -1.16 3.92
CA VAL A 843 32.78 -0.61 2.95
C VAL A 843 32.68 0.92 3.00
N GLU A 844 33.83 1.59 3.03
CA GLU A 844 33.90 3.05 3.05
C GLU A 844 33.41 3.66 1.73
N VAL A 845 33.04 4.94 1.81
CA VAL A 845 32.59 5.77 0.70
C VAL A 845 33.56 6.94 0.59
N ASP A 846 34.04 7.23 -0.62
CA ASP A 846 35.04 8.26 -0.86
C ASP A 846 34.48 9.68 -0.71
N LYS A 847 35.38 10.68 -0.79
CA LYS A 847 35.02 12.10 -0.70
C LYS A 847 34.18 12.63 -1.88
N TYR A 848 33.99 11.84 -2.92
CA TYR A 848 33.18 12.14 -4.10
C TYR A 848 31.81 11.43 -4.09
N GLY A 849 31.59 10.52 -3.13
CA GLY A 849 30.34 9.77 -2.92
C GLY A 849 30.36 8.33 -3.46
N ASN A 850 31.48 7.89 -4.04
CA ASN A 850 31.63 6.57 -4.66
C ASN A 850 32.05 5.52 -3.63
N ILE A 851 31.90 4.23 -3.94
CA ILE A 851 32.50 3.14 -3.17
C ILE A 851 34.03 3.32 -3.17
N ASP A 852 34.67 3.34 -1.99
CA ASP A 852 36.13 3.44 -1.90
C ASP A 852 36.76 2.15 -2.46
N ALA A 853 37.30 2.24 -3.68
CA ALA A 853 37.87 1.09 -4.39
C ALA A 853 39.12 0.50 -3.72
N ALA A 854 39.84 1.26 -2.89
CA ALA A 854 40.99 0.75 -2.14
C ALA A 854 40.52 0.00 -0.89
N HIS A 855 39.58 0.57 -0.13
CA HIS A 855 38.96 -0.09 1.01
C HIS A 855 38.15 -1.33 0.60
N LEU A 856 37.44 -1.28 -0.53
CA LEU A 856 36.75 -2.44 -1.11
C LEU A 856 37.73 -3.58 -1.38
N LYS A 857 38.83 -3.33 -2.10
CA LYS A 857 39.86 -4.35 -2.39
C LYS A 857 40.47 -4.93 -1.11
N ALA A 858 40.75 -4.08 -0.12
CA ALA A 858 41.25 -4.53 1.19
C ALA A 858 40.23 -5.40 1.95
N MET A 859 38.93 -5.09 1.89
CA MET A 859 37.90 -5.91 2.52
C MET A 859 37.60 -7.20 1.76
N VAL A 860 37.71 -7.20 0.43
CA VAL A 860 37.60 -8.41 -0.39
C VAL A 860 38.77 -9.35 -0.09
N ASP A 861 40.02 -8.88 -0.11
CA ASP A 861 41.19 -9.73 0.19
C ASP A 861 41.14 -10.31 1.62
N LYS A 862 40.80 -9.48 2.60
CA LYS A 862 40.62 -9.86 4.01
C LYS A 862 39.56 -10.96 4.22
N HIS A 863 38.51 -10.98 3.40
CA HIS A 863 37.34 -11.84 3.62
C HIS A 863 37.11 -12.89 2.53
N LYS A 864 37.96 -12.99 1.49
CA LYS A 864 37.78 -13.82 0.29
C LYS A 864 37.33 -15.27 0.51
N GLU A 865 37.84 -15.92 1.55
CA GLU A 865 37.45 -17.30 1.92
C GLU A 865 36.03 -17.39 2.51
N ASN A 866 35.53 -16.30 3.09
CA ASN A 866 34.24 -16.24 3.79
C ASN A 866 33.24 -15.28 3.11
N LEU A 867 33.61 -14.69 1.97
CA LEU A 867 32.81 -13.73 1.20
C LEU A 867 31.59 -14.43 0.60
N ALA A 868 30.39 -14.00 1.00
CA ALA A 868 29.12 -14.48 0.45
C ALA A 868 28.55 -13.51 -0.58
N ALA A 869 28.55 -12.20 -0.28
CA ALA A 869 27.94 -11.22 -1.16
C ALA A 869 28.52 -9.80 -1.02
N ILE A 870 28.27 -8.97 -2.03
CA ILE A 870 28.16 -7.51 -1.88
C ILE A 870 26.70 -7.09 -2.04
N MET A 871 26.30 -6.02 -1.35
CA MET A 871 25.07 -5.27 -1.67
C MET A 871 25.45 -3.90 -2.24
N ILE A 872 25.11 -3.65 -3.50
CA ILE A 872 25.30 -2.37 -4.19
C ILE A 872 23.95 -1.74 -4.55
N THR A 873 23.89 -0.43 -4.74
CA THR A 873 22.72 0.29 -5.30
C THR A 873 23.19 1.01 -6.56
N TYR A 874 22.44 0.95 -7.66
CA TYR A 874 22.84 1.59 -8.93
C TYR A 874 21.67 2.35 -9.61
N PRO A 875 21.85 3.64 -9.99
CA PRO A 875 22.87 4.54 -9.45
C PRO A 875 22.83 4.55 -7.91
N SER A 876 23.96 4.88 -7.29
CA SER A 876 24.08 4.85 -5.83
C SER A 876 23.08 5.79 -5.16
N THR A 877 22.81 5.54 -3.88
CA THR A 877 21.81 6.25 -3.03
C THR A 877 22.05 7.75 -2.84
N ASN A 878 23.07 8.33 -3.47
CA ASN A 878 23.31 9.77 -3.51
C ASN A 878 22.95 10.40 -4.87
N GLY A 879 22.46 9.60 -5.81
CA GLY A 879 22.14 9.98 -7.19
C GLY A 879 23.25 9.83 -8.21
N VAL A 880 24.42 9.26 -7.88
CA VAL A 880 25.57 9.15 -8.81
C VAL A 880 25.71 7.75 -9.40
N PHE A 881 25.94 7.69 -10.72
CA PHE A 881 26.41 6.50 -11.43
C PHE A 881 27.91 6.29 -11.20
N GLU A 882 28.26 5.15 -10.61
CA GLU A 882 29.62 4.62 -10.53
C GLU A 882 30.16 4.30 -11.94
N GLU A 883 31.28 4.90 -12.36
CA GLU A 883 31.81 4.68 -13.71
C GLU A 883 32.30 3.21 -13.92
N ASN A 884 32.73 2.54 -12.84
CA ASN A 884 33.37 1.21 -12.88
C ASN A 884 32.59 0.11 -12.11
N ILE A 885 31.24 0.12 -12.15
CA ILE A 885 30.45 -0.87 -11.37
C ILE A 885 30.69 -2.32 -11.81
N SER A 886 31.05 -2.58 -13.07
CA SER A 886 31.42 -3.92 -13.56
C SER A 886 32.69 -4.45 -12.89
N ASP A 887 33.72 -3.62 -12.71
CA ASP A 887 34.95 -3.98 -11.98
C ASP A 887 34.64 -4.41 -10.53
N VAL A 888 33.59 -3.84 -9.93
CA VAL A 888 33.11 -4.20 -8.58
C VAL A 888 32.42 -5.56 -8.60
N CYS A 889 31.59 -5.86 -9.60
CA CYS A 889 30.98 -7.18 -9.78
C CYS A 889 32.05 -8.26 -9.98
N ASP A 890 32.94 -8.06 -10.95
CA ASP A 890 34.02 -8.97 -11.31
C ASP A 890 34.92 -9.28 -10.11
N LEU A 891 35.29 -8.26 -9.33
CA LEU A 891 36.10 -8.41 -8.11
C LEU A 891 35.43 -9.33 -7.07
N ILE A 892 34.10 -9.29 -6.95
CA ILE A 892 33.35 -10.12 -6.01
C ILE A 892 33.20 -11.56 -6.52
N HIS A 893 32.91 -11.73 -7.82
CA HIS A 893 32.83 -13.04 -8.48
C HIS A 893 34.17 -13.78 -8.46
N GLN A 894 35.29 -13.09 -8.72
CA GLN A 894 36.66 -13.64 -8.66
C GLN A 894 37.02 -14.22 -7.28
N HIS A 895 36.36 -13.76 -6.21
CA HIS A 895 36.58 -14.22 -4.84
C HIS A 895 35.42 -15.11 -4.30
N GLY A 896 34.56 -15.62 -5.20
CA GLY A 896 33.50 -16.58 -4.88
C GLY A 896 32.26 -15.99 -4.20
N GLY A 897 32.11 -14.66 -4.20
CA GLY A 897 30.89 -13.99 -3.74
C GLY A 897 29.80 -13.90 -4.81
N GLN A 898 28.67 -13.31 -4.43
CA GLN A 898 27.55 -12.96 -5.31
C GLN A 898 27.22 -11.47 -5.23
N VAL A 899 26.65 -10.93 -6.29
CA VAL A 899 26.29 -9.51 -6.40
C VAL A 899 24.78 -9.36 -6.22
N PHE A 900 24.37 -8.81 -5.08
CA PHE A 900 23.03 -8.29 -4.89
C PHE A 900 23.01 -6.80 -5.27
N LEU A 901 22.17 -6.43 -6.24
CA LEU A 901 21.94 -5.04 -6.61
C LEU A 901 20.55 -4.60 -6.17
N ASP A 902 20.52 -3.61 -5.28
CA ASP A 902 19.34 -2.87 -4.86
C ASP A 902 18.75 -2.08 -6.03
N GLY A 903 17.59 -2.53 -6.51
CA GLY A 903 16.89 -1.96 -7.66
C GLY A 903 15.89 -0.86 -7.29
N ALA A 904 15.95 -0.29 -6.08
CA ALA A 904 15.13 0.88 -5.72
C ALA A 904 15.28 2.04 -6.71
N ASN A 905 16.50 2.27 -7.19
CA ASN A 905 16.88 3.37 -8.08
C ASN A 905 16.76 3.01 -9.59
N MET A 906 16.01 1.94 -9.94
CA MET A 906 15.83 1.49 -11.34
C MET A 906 15.15 2.52 -12.26
N ASN A 907 14.49 3.55 -11.73
CA ASN A 907 13.95 4.65 -12.53
C ASN A 907 15.02 5.54 -13.20
N ALA A 908 16.31 5.29 -12.93
CA ALA A 908 17.45 5.81 -13.70
C ALA A 908 18.08 4.78 -14.68
N GLN A 909 17.64 3.51 -14.66
CA GLN A 909 18.20 2.43 -15.48
C GLN A 909 17.30 1.95 -16.62
N VAL A 910 15.98 1.88 -16.41
CA VAL A 910 15.02 1.23 -17.33
C VAL A 910 15.17 1.72 -18.80
N GLY A 911 15.46 0.81 -19.73
CA GLY A 911 15.69 1.13 -21.15
C GLY A 911 17.00 1.88 -21.46
N ILE A 912 17.90 2.02 -20.48
CA ILE A 912 19.18 2.74 -20.57
C ILE A 912 20.37 1.82 -20.26
N CYS A 913 20.23 0.95 -19.25
CA CYS A 913 21.14 -0.12 -18.83
C CYS A 913 20.37 -1.17 -18.02
N ARG A 914 20.97 -2.34 -17.73
CA ARG A 914 20.29 -3.47 -17.06
C ARG A 914 21.22 -4.16 -16.05
N PRO A 915 20.81 -4.39 -14.78
CA PRO A 915 21.65 -5.01 -13.74
C PRO A 915 22.33 -6.33 -14.15
N GLY A 916 21.59 -7.21 -14.82
CA GLY A 916 22.11 -8.50 -15.27
C GLY A 916 23.09 -8.44 -16.43
N ASP A 917 23.20 -7.31 -17.15
CA ASP A 917 24.18 -7.15 -18.24
C ASP A 917 25.56 -6.72 -17.73
N PHE A 918 25.65 -6.09 -16.54
CA PHE A 918 26.89 -5.56 -15.97
C PHE A 918 27.40 -6.30 -14.72
N GLY A 919 26.90 -7.53 -14.49
CA GLY A 919 27.46 -8.47 -13.49
C GLY A 919 26.65 -8.66 -12.21
N SER A 920 25.40 -8.18 -12.12
CA SER A 920 24.54 -8.48 -10.98
C SER A 920 23.91 -9.89 -11.08
N ASP A 921 23.88 -10.63 -9.96
CA ASP A 921 23.27 -11.96 -9.88
C ASP A 921 21.77 -11.91 -9.51
N VAL A 922 21.40 -10.93 -8.67
CA VAL A 922 20.02 -10.75 -8.17
C VAL A 922 19.72 -9.30 -7.83
N SER A 923 18.50 -8.84 -8.13
CA SER A 923 17.96 -7.58 -7.65
C SER A 923 16.52 -7.73 -7.16
N HIS A 924 16.16 -6.96 -6.13
CA HIS A 924 14.76 -6.63 -5.88
C HIS A 924 14.34 -5.40 -6.69
N LEU A 925 13.06 -5.27 -7.04
CA LEU A 925 12.49 -4.09 -7.70
C LEU A 925 11.38 -3.46 -6.86
N ASN A 926 11.46 -2.17 -6.54
CA ASN A 926 10.31 -1.47 -5.95
C ASN A 926 9.27 -1.14 -7.03
N LEU A 927 8.25 -2.00 -7.18
CA LEU A 927 7.12 -1.70 -8.05
C LEU A 927 6.37 -0.42 -7.60
N HIS A 928 6.37 -0.17 -6.28
CA HIS A 928 5.85 1.02 -5.60
C HIS A 928 6.81 2.23 -5.61
N LYS A 929 7.72 2.27 -6.59
CA LYS A 929 8.58 3.42 -6.91
C LYS A 929 8.71 3.53 -8.42
N THR A 930 9.36 2.55 -9.05
CA THR A 930 9.68 2.60 -10.50
C THR A 930 8.47 2.24 -11.39
N PHE A 931 7.52 1.44 -10.91
CA PHE A 931 6.44 0.85 -11.72
C PHE A 931 5.03 1.15 -11.18
N CYS A 932 4.84 2.38 -10.72
CA CYS A 932 3.56 3.06 -10.47
C CYS A 932 2.60 2.50 -9.41
N ILE A 933 2.93 1.45 -8.64
CA ILE A 933 2.09 1.05 -7.49
C ILE A 933 2.02 2.22 -6.48
N PRO A 934 0.81 2.62 -6.01
CA PRO A 934 0.65 3.81 -5.18
C PRO A 934 1.30 3.65 -3.80
N HIS A 935 1.89 4.74 -3.34
CA HIS A 935 2.68 4.82 -2.10
C HIS A 935 1.84 4.64 -0.81
N GLY A 936 0.53 4.85 -0.87
CA GLY A 936 -0.48 4.43 0.12
C GLY A 936 -0.29 5.01 1.54
N GLY A 937 0.38 6.14 1.67
CA GLY A 937 0.75 6.71 2.97
C GLY A 937 1.88 5.96 3.70
N GLY A 938 2.56 5.03 3.03
CA GLY A 938 3.60 4.15 3.59
C GLY A 938 3.38 2.65 3.36
N GLY A 939 2.59 2.28 2.35
CA GLY A 939 2.17 0.91 2.03
C GLY A 939 0.81 0.87 1.36
N PRO A 940 0.56 0.06 0.32
CA PRO A 940 1.23 -1.22 0.06
C PRO A 940 2.56 -1.12 -0.69
N GLY A 941 3.20 -2.28 -0.88
CA GLY A 941 4.30 -2.43 -1.79
C GLY A 941 4.36 -3.84 -2.38
N MET A 942 5.16 -3.98 -3.45
CA MET A 942 5.70 -5.24 -3.94
C MET A 942 7.20 -5.06 -4.18
N GLY A 943 7.96 -6.12 -3.96
CA GLY A 943 9.43 -6.16 -4.08
C GLY A 943 9.94 -7.40 -4.81
N PRO A 944 9.40 -7.76 -5.99
CA PRO A 944 9.80 -8.97 -6.72
C PRO A 944 11.32 -9.02 -6.95
N ILE A 945 11.88 -10.23 -6.87
CA ILE A 945 13.29 -10.46 -7.15
C ILE A 945 13.49 -11.02 -8.55
N GLY A 946 14.32 -10.34 -9.35
CA GLY A 946 14.90 -10.88 -10.58
C GLY A 946 16.22 -11.56 -10.28
N VAL A 947 16.43 -12.75 -10.84
CA VAL A 947 17.64 -13.56 -10.59
C VAL A 947 18.24 -14.12 -11.88
N LYS A 948 19.56 -14.30 -11.87
CA LYS A 948 20.28 -15.10 -12.85
C LYS A 948 19.95 -16.59 -12.72
N LYS A 949 20.09 -17.32 -13.83
CA LYS A 949 19.69 -18.72 -14.00
C LYS A 949 20.21 -19.68 -12.92
N HIS A 950 21.42 -19.46 -12.37
CA HIS A 950 22.00 -20.32 -11.32
C HIS A 950 21.35 -20.14 -9.95
N LEU A 951 20.72 -18.99 -9.69
CA LEU A 951 19.96 -18.74 -8.45
C LEU A 951 18.49 -19.16 -8.58
N ALA A 952 17.96 -19.32 -9.79
CA ALA A 952 16.56 -19.67 -10.04
C ALA A 952 16.06 -20.96 -9.34
N PRO A 953 16.83 -22.06 -9.22
CA PRO A 953 16.41 -23.26 -8.48
C PRO A 953 16.23 -23.04 -6.97
N PHE A 954 16.72 -21.92 -6.43
CA PHE A 954 16.73 -21.59 -5.01
C PHE A 954 15.72 -20.48 -4.64
N LEU A 955 14.86 -20.08 -5.59
CA LEU A 955 13.81 -19.09 -5.36
C LEU A 955 12.78 -19.54 -4.30
N PRO A 956 12.02 -18.59 -3.70
CA PRO A 956 10.97 -18.92 -2.74
C PRO A 956 9.88 -19.83 -3.31
N ASN A 957 9.43 -20.77 -2.48
CA ASN A 957 8.28 -21.64 -2.73
C ASN A 957 7.16 -21.31 -1.72
N HIS A 958 6.01 -21.96 -1.82
CA HIS A 958 4.90 -21.83 -0.86
C HIS A 958 4.36 -23.23 -0.51
N PRO A 959 3.96 -23.51 0.75
CA PRO A 959 3.53 -24.87 1.15
C PRO A 959 2.19 -25.30 0.53
N ILE A 960 1.28 -24.35 0.27
CA ILE A 960 -0.07 -24.68 -0.25
C ILE A 960 -0.15 -24.68 -1.78
N ILE A 961 0.67 -23.85 -2.44
CA ILE A 961 0.64 -23.65 -3.90
C ILE A 961 2.08 -23.76 -4.39
N SER A 962 2.42 -24.88 -5.02
CA SER A 962 3.79 -25.14 -5.47
C SER A 962 4.22 -24.14 -6.55
N LEU A 963 5.37 -23.51 -6.31
CA LEU A 963 6.07 -22.61 -7.25
C LEU A 963 7.32 -23.26 -7.84
N LYS A 964 7.53 -24.57 -7.61
CA LYS A 964 8.67 -25.31 -8.16
C LYS A 964 8.68 -25.26 -9.69
N LEU A 965 9.86 -25.06 -10.28
CA LEU A 965 10.04 -24.98 -11.73
C LEU A 965 10.29 -26.36 -12.36
N ASN A 966 10.92 -27.26 -11.59
CA ASN A 966 11.30 -28.61 -11.95
C ASN A 966 11.53 -29.45 -10.68
N GLU A 967 11.84 -30.74 -10.83
CA GLU A 967 12.13 -31.65 -9.72
C GLU A 967 13.42 -31.25 -8.98
N ASP A 968 14.43 -30.73 -9.70
CA ASP A 968 15.71 -30.24 -9.15
C ASP A 968 15.60 -28.94 -8.32
N THR A 969 14.41 -28.32 -8.21
CA THR A 969 14.23 -27.08 -7.46
C THR A 969 14.45 -27.33 -5.95
N CYS A 970 15.36 -26.55 -5.35
CA CYS A 970 15.75 -26.61 -3.94
C CYS A 970 15.46 -25.25 -3.24
N PRO A 971 14.20 -24.95 -2.86
CA PRO A 971 13.80 -23.61 -2.44
C PRO A 971 14.52 -23.11 -1.18
N VAL A 972 14.79 -21.81 -1.15
CA VAL A 972 15.24 -21.08 0.06
C VAL A 972 14.30 -21.28 1.26
N GLY A 973 12.99 -21.46 1.00
CA GLY A 973 11.91 -21.52 1.98
C GLY A 973 10.68 -20.76 1.47
N THR A 974 9.93 -20.15 2.38
CA THR A 974 8.80 -19.26 2.10
C THR A 974 9.02 -17.91 2.80
N ILE A 975 8.79 -16.82 2.07
CA ILE A 975 9.15 -15.45 2.46
C ILE A 975 7.92 -14.67 2.95
N SER A 976 6.77 -14.89 2.32
CA SER A 976 5.50 -14.18 2.53
C SER A 976 4.36 -15.18 2.66
N ALA A 977 3.26 -14.80 3.32
CA ALA A 977 2.11 -15.67 3.58
C ALA A 977 1.29 -16.07 2.34
N ALA A 978 1.44 -15.36 1.22
CA ALA A 978 0.81 -15.69 -0.05
C ALA A 978 1.86 -16.01 -1.14
N PRO A 979 1.60 -16.99 -2.03
CA PRO A 979 2.58 -17.47 -3.03
C PRO A 979 3.14 -16.38 -3.94
N TRP A 980 2.32 -15.43 -4.37
CA TRP A 980 2.71 -14.27 -5.19
C TRP A 980 2.55 -12.93 -4.46
N GLY A 981 2.55 -12.95 -3.11
CA GLY A 981 2.43 -11.76 -2.29
C GLY A 981 1.10 -11.02 -2.51
N SER A 982 1.18 -9.70 -2.71
CA SER A 982 0.01 -8.84 -2.95
C SER A 982 -0.40 -8.86 -4.42
N SER A 983 -1.00 -9.97 -4.86
CA SER A 983 -1.28 -10.24 -6.26
C SER A 983 -2.16 -9.17 -6.96
N SER A 984 -3.16 -8.61 -6.28
CA SER A 984 -4.14 -7.68 -6.88
C SER A 984 -3.60 -6.32 -7.29
N ILE A 985 -2.40 -5.93 -6.84
CA ILE A 985 -1.74 -4.68 -7.23
C ILE A 985 -0.66 -4.84 -8.31
N LEU A 986 -0.33 -6.08 -8.71
CA LEU A 986 0.52 -6.35 -9.89
C LEU A 986 -0.06 -5.87 -11.24
N PRO A 987 -1.40 -5.80 -11.47
CA PRO A 987 -1.98 -5.20 -12.67
C PRO A 987 -1.53 -3.76 -12.96
N ILE A 988 -1.23 -2.95 -11.93
CA ILE A 988 -0.73 -1.58 -12.08
C ILE A 988 0.58 -1.55 -12.86
N SER A 989 1.57 -2.32 -12.41
CA SER A 989 2.88 -2.37 -13.06
C SER A 989 2.84 -3.01 -14.45
N TRP A 990 1.96 -4.00 -14.65
CA TRP A 990 1.68 -4.55 -15.98
C TRP A 990 1.08 -3.47 -16.90
N ALA A 991 0.09 -2.71 -16.45
CA ALA A 991 -0.58 -1.69 -17.25
C ALA A 991 0.39 -0.57 -17.65
N TYR A 992 1.20 -0.06 -16.70
CA TYR A 992 2.26 0.91 -16.98
C TYR A 992 3.23 0.40 -18.05
N ILE A 993 3.76 -0.82 -17.89
CA ILE A 993 4.72 -1.42 -18.84
C ILE A 993 4.09 -1.61 -20.22
N LYS A 994 2.85 -2.13 -20.32
CA LYS A 994 2.17 -2.37 -21.60
C LYS A 994 1.70 -1.10 -22.29
N MET A 995 1.35 -0.03 -21.57
CA MET A 995 1.01 1.27 -22.19
C MET A 995 2.26 1.99 -22.68
N MET A 996 3.32 2.02 -21.87
CA MET A 996 4.56 2.74 -22.20
C MET A 996 5.36 2.02 -23.30
N GLY A 997 5.47 0.69 -23.22
CA GLY A 997 6.35 -0.14 -24.02
C GLY A 997 7.83 0.28 -23.93
N GLY A 998 8.71 -0.38 -24.68
CA GLY A 998 10.16 -0.11 -24.62
C GLY A 998 10.55 1.35 -24.90
N LYS A 999 9.76 2.06 -25.73
CA LYS A 999 10.00 3.47 -26.09
C LYS A 999 9.54 4.45 -25.00
N GLY A 1000 8.36 4.26 -24.41
CA GLY A 1000 7.85 5.11 -23.33
C GLY A 1000 8.67 4.92 -22.06
N LEU A 1001 8.97 3.67 -21.70
CA LEU A 1001 9.79 3.33 -20.53
C LEU A 1001 11.18 3.98 -20.60
N LYS A 1002 11.84 3.92 -21.77
CA LYS A 1002 13.12 4.60 -22.00
C LYS A 1002 13.01 6.14 -21.93
N GLN A 1003 11.89 6.71 -22.40
CA GLN A 1003 11.65 8.16 -22.35
C GLN A 1003 11.35 8.67 -20.94
N ALA A 1004 10.72 7.85 -20.09
CA ALA A 1004 10.56 8.11 -18.67
C ALA A 1004 11.94 8.26 -18.01
N THR A 1005 12.79 7.25 -18.11
CA THR A 1005 14.16 7.25 -17.56
C THR A 1005 15.00 8.43 -18.06
N GLU A 1006 14.97 8.73 -19.37
CA GLU A 1006 15.63 9.92 -19.94
C GLU A 1006 15.11 11.24 -19.33
N THR A 1007 13.83 11.30 -18.97
CA THR A 1007 13.18 12.52 -18.46
C THR A 1007 13.38 12.68 -16.95
N ALA A 1008 13.35 11.61 -16.16
CA ALA A 1008 13.68 11.65 -14.73
C ALA A 1008 15.12 12.15 -14.50
N ILE A 1009 16.09 11.63 -15.26
CA ILE A 1009 17.48 12.11 -15.23
C ILE A 1009 17.57 13.58 -15.68
N LEU A 1010 16.85 13.97 -16.73
CA LEU A 1010 16.84 15.36 -17.22
C LEU A 1010 16.27 16.33 -16.19
N ASN A 1011 15.15 15.98 -15.54
CA ASN A 1011 14.47 16.80 -14.53
C ASN A 1011 15.38 17.02 -13.31
N ALA A 1012 16.02 15.95 -12.81
CA ALA A 1012 16.97 16.04 -11.69
C ALA A 1012 18.19 16.92 -12.03
N ASN A 1013 18.80 16.71 -13.20
CA ASN A 1013 19.93 17.54 -13.64
C ASN A 1013 19.52 19.00 -13.91
N TYR A 1014 18.28 19.25 -14.35
CA TYR A 1014 17.74 20.61 -14.51
C TYR A 1014 17.66 21.35 -13.17
N MET A 1015 17.06 20.73 -12.15
CA MET A 1015 16.95 21.32 -10.81
C MET A 1015 18.31 21.50 -10.15
N ALA A 1016 19.18 20.49 -10.20
CA ALA A 1016 20.56 20.59 -9.71
C ALA A 1016 21.30 21.77 -10.38
N LYS A 1017 21.10 21.98 -11.69
CA LYS A 1017 21.70 23.10 -12.45
C LYS A 1017 21.09 24.47 -12.12
N ARG A 1018 19.81 24.53 -11.70
CA ARG A 1018 19.21 25.76 -11.15
C ARG A 1018 19.76 26.09 -9.76
N LEU A 1019 19.96 25.08 -8.92
CA LEU A 1019 20.24 25.26 -7.48
C LEU A 1019 21.73 25.37 -7.13
N GLU A 1020 22.65 24.93 -7.98
CA GLU A 1020 24.10 24.83 -7.69
C GLU A 1020 24.81 26.14 -7.29
N LYS A 1021 24.20 27.31 -7.53
CA LYS A 1021 24.73 28.63 -7.10
C LYS A 1021 24.24 29.06 -5.71
N HIS A 1022 23.24 28.37 -5.18
CA HIS A 1022 22.50 28.71 -3.96
C HIS A 1022 22.73 27.67 -2.87
N TYR A 1023 22.82 26.40 -3.28
CA TYR A 1023 23.12 25.24 -2.47
C TYR A 1023 24.24 24.44 -3.14
N ARG A 1024 25.17 23.89 -2.35
CA ARG A 1024 26.16 22.96 -2.88
C ARG A 1024 25.46 21.63 -3.23
N ILE A 1025 25.50 21.25 -4.50
CA ILE A 1025 25.23 19.87 -4.91
C ILE A 1025 26.38 19.00 -4.38
N LEU A 1026 26.09 18.08 -3.46
CA LEU A 1026 27.14 17.44 -2.64
C LEU A 1026 28.02 16.48 -3.45
N PHE A 1027 27.41 15.65 -4.29
CA PHE A 1027 28.05 14.61 -5.10
C PHE A 1027 27.58 14.68 -6.55
N ARG A 1028 28.46 14.29 -7.48
CA ARG A 1028 28.25 14.28 -8.94
C ARG A 1028 29.15 13.21 -9.57
N GLY A 1029 28.71 12.58 -10.65
CA GLY A 1029 29.56 11.66 -11.44
C GLY A 1029 30.70 12.38 -12.15
N ALA A 1030 31.64 11.64 -12.74
CA ALA A 1030 32.92 12.17 -13.23
C ALA A 1030 32.82 13.33 -14.25
N ARG A 1031 31.69 13.44 -14.96
CA ARG A 1031 31.38 14.54 -15.92
C ARG A 1031 30.57 15.69 -15.33
N GLY A 1032 30.33 15.72 -14.03
CA GLY A 1032 29.59 16.77 -13.33
C GLY A 1032 28.06 16.65 -13.35
N TYR A 1033 27.53 15.52 -13.82
CA TYR A 1033 26.08 15.23 -13.87
C TYR A 1033 25.65 14.30 -12.73
N VAL A 1034 24.35 14.20 -12.51
CA VAL A 1034 23.68 13.25 -11.61
C VAL A 1034 22.78 12.28 -12.41
N GLY A 1035 22.22 11.28 -11.75
CA GLY A 1035 21.17 10.40 -12.26
C GLY A 1035 19.78 11.03 -12.07
N HIS A 1036 18.82 10.26 -11.53
CA HIS A 1036 17.45 10.71 -11.25
C HIS A 1036 17.26 11.54 -9.98
N GLU A 1037 18.29 11.69 -9.14
CA GLU A 1037 18.19 12.38 -7.85
C GLU A 1037 19.51 13.10 -7.51
N PHE A 1038 19.50 14.01 -6.53
CA PHE A 1038 20.69 14.71 -6.06
C PHE A 1038 20.58 15.20 -4.61
N ILE A 1039 21.72 15.36 -3.94
CA ILE A 1039 21.81 15.87 -2.56
C ILE A 1039 22.19 17.36 -2.54
N LEU A 1040 21.41 18.15 -1.80
CA LEU A 1040 21.70 19.52 -1.38
C LEU A 1040 22.39 19.54 -0.01
N ASP A 1041 23.61 20.05 0.06
CA ASP A 1041 24.37 20.21 1.31
C ASP A 1041 23.91 21.46 2.07
N THR A 1042 22.98 21.29 3.00
CA THR A 1042 22.45 22.35 3.87
C THR A 1042 23.23 22.52 5.19
N ARG A 1043 24.20 21.63 5.47
CA ARG A 1043 25.03 21.66 6.70
C ARG A 1043 25.77 22.98 6.95
N PRO A 1044 26.28 23.73 5.95
CA PRO A 1044 26.97 25.00 6.19
C PRO A 1044 26.11 26.03 6.94
N PHE A 1045 24.80 26.04 6.71
CA PHE A 1045 23.87 27.00 7.31
C PHE A 1045 23.72 26.84 8.82
N LYS A 1046 24.08 25.68 9.38
CA LYS A 1046 24.15 25.48 10.84
C LYS A 1046 25.27 26.31 11.47
N LYS A 1047 26.35 26.61 10.73
CA LYS A 1047 27.44 27.47 11.20
C LYS A 1047 27.19 28.95 10.92
N SER A 1048 26.62 29.30 9.77
CA SER A 1048 26.45 30.71 9.37
C SER A 1048 25.15 31.36 9.86
N ALA A 1049 24.06 30.60 9.97
CA ALA A 1049 22.72 31.10 10.33
C ALA A 1049 22.05 30.32 11.48
N ASN A 1050 22.72 29.32 12.07
CA ASN A 1050 22.11 28.32 12.97
C ASN A 1050 20.91 27.57 12.35
N ILE A 1051 20.80 27.51 11.03
CA ILE A 1051 19.72 26.87 10.27
C ILE A 1051 20.05 25.40 10.01
N GLU A 1052 19.04 24.53 10.14
CA GLU A 1052 19.16 23.08 9.95
C GLU A 1052 18.30 22.58 8.78
N ALA A 1053 18.57 21.36 8.30
CA ALA A 1053 17.79 20.73 7.24
C ALA A 1053 16.29 20.64 7.58
N VAL A 1054 15.95 20.48 8.87
CA VAL A 1054 14.56 20.49 9.35
C VAL A 1054 13.89 21.85 9.19
N ASP A 1055 14.60 22.98 9.40
CA ASP A 1055 14.02 24.32 9.21
C ASP A 1055 13.63 24.54 7.74
N VAL A 1056 14.50 24.16 6.81
CA VAL A 1056 14.24 24.24 5.37
C VAL A 1056 13.07 23.32 4.98
N ALA A 1057 13.02 22.11 5.53
CA ALA A 1057 11.94 21.15 5.28
C ALA A 1057 10.56 21.60 5.82
N LYS A 1058 10.52 22.20 7.01
CA LYS A 1058 9.29 22.80 7.56
C LYS A 1058 8.89 24.05 6.79
N ARG A 1059 9.86 24.89 6.39
CA ARG A 1059 9.60 26.11 5.62
C ARG A 1059 9.05 25.82 4.22
N LEU A 1060 9.49 24.76 3.54
CA LEU A 1060 8.90 24.32 2.27
C LEU A 1060 7.39 24.06 2.33
N GLN A 1061 6.86 23.64 3.49
CA GLN A 1061 5.42 23.45 3.68
C GLN A 1061 4.63 24.77 3.52
N ASP A 1062 5.23 25.91 3.91
CA ASP A 1062 4.64 27.23 3.73
C ASP A 1062 4.58 27.63 2.24
N TYR A 1063 5.51 27.13 1.43
CA TYR A 1063 5.53 27.29 -0.04
C TYR A 1063 4.60 26.28 -0.76
N GLY A 1064 3.88 25.43 -0.02
CA GLY A 1064 2.95 24.44 -0.59
C GLY A 1064 3.62 23.13 -1.03
N PHE A 1065 4.81 22.81 -0.52
CA PHE A 1065 5.56 21.60 -0.89
C PHE A 1065 5.77 20.65 0.30
N HIS A 1066 5.67 19.35 0.05
CA HIS A 1066 6.27 18.37 0.95
C HIS A 1066 7.79 18.47 0.85
N ALA A 1067 8.49 18.26 1.97
CA ALA A 1067 9.95 18.28 1.96
C ALA A 1067 10.55 17.11 1.13
N PRO A 1068 11.72 17.32 0.50
CA PRO A 1068 12.56 16.24 0.00
C PRO A 1068 13.09 15.34 1.14
N THR A 1069 13.72 14.22 0.80
CA THR A 1069 14.19 13.23 1.78
C THR A 1069 15.25 13.84 2.70
N MET A 1070 15.01 13.81 4.02
CA MET A 1070 15.85 14.50 5.00
C MET A 1070 16.94 13.61 5.59
N SER A 1071 18.15 14.16 5.75
CA SER A 1071 19.24 13.60 6.57
C SER A 1071 19.72 12.18 6.23
N TRP A 1072 19.26 11.61 5.12
CA TRP A 1072 19.71 10.34 4.57
C TRP A 1072 19.94 10.49 3.05
N PRO A 1073 21.03 9.92 2.46
CA PRO A 1073 22.08 9.13 3.12
C PRO A 1073 23.09 9.95 3.94
N VAL A 1074 23.04 11.30 3.89
CA VAL A 1074 23.95 12.17 4.65
C VAL A 1074 23.18 13.03 5.66
N ALA A 1075 23.54 12.89 6.94
CA ALA A 1075 22.92 13.64 8.04
C ALA A 1075 23.03 15.17 7.82
N GLY A 1076 21.92 15.89 8.05
CA GLY A 1076 21.85 17.34 7.87
C GLY A 1076 21.86 17.82 6.42
N THR A 1077 21.42 16.99 5.47
CA THR A 1077 21.26 17.33 4.05
C THR A 1077 19.84 17.04 3.56
N LEU A 1078 19.52 17.43 2.32
CA LEU A 1078 18.24 17.14 1.66
C LEU A 1078 18.47 16.43 0.32
N MET A 1079 17.76 15.34 0.03
CA MET A 1079 17.87 14.58 -1.21
C MET A 1079 16.59 14.65 -2.06
N VAL A 1080 16.75 15.12 -3.29
CA VAL A 1080 15.69 15.58 -4.20
C VAL A 1080 15.59 14.65 -5.40
N GLU A 1081 14.42 14.03 -5.61
CA GLU A 1081 14.08 13.23 -6.80
C GLU A 1081 12.75 13.74 -7.39
N PRO A 1082 12.73 14.38 -8.57
CA PRO A 1082 11.49 14.92 -9.16
C PRO A 1082 10.70 13.93 -10.03
N THR A 1083 11.28 12.77 -10.38
CA THR A 1083 10.75 11.82 -11.37
C THR A 1083 10.56 12.40 -12.78
N GLU A 1084 10.03 11.57 -13.69
CA GLU A 1084 9.65 11.95 -15.05
C GLU A 1084 8.26 12.59 -15.18
N SER A 1085 7.39 12.42 -14.18
CA SER A 1085 5.98 12.81 -14.27
C SER A 1085 5.77 14.31 -14.12
N GLU A 1086 6.70 14.99 -13.44
CA GLU A 1086 6.56 16.40 -13.09
C GLU A 1086 6.94 17.34 -14.23
N ASP A 1087 6.09 18.34 -14.42
CA ASP A 1087 6.20 19.35 -15.46
C ASP A 1087 7.25 20.41 -15.10
N LYS A 1088 7.84 21.05 -16.12
CA LYS A 1088 8.91 22.04 -15.91
C LYS A 1088 8.49 23.18 -14.99
N ALA A 1089 7.22 23.61 -15.03
CA ALA A 1089 6.74 24.70 -14.18
C ALA A 1089 6.62 24.29 -12.70
N GLU A 1090 6.35 23.02 -12.40
CA GLU A 1090 6.43 22.48 -11.03
C GLU A 1090 7.88 22.38 -10.53
N LEU A 1091 8.80 21.90 -11.38
CA LEU A 1091 10.24 21.92 -11.06
C LEU A 1091 10.74 23.35 -10.79
N ASP A 1092 10.24 24.33 -11.57
CA ASP A 1092 10.56 25.74 -11.39
C ASP A 1092 9.99 26.28 -10.08
N ARG A 1093 8.71 26.00 -9.73
CA ARG A 1093 8.11 26.43 -8.46
C ARG A 1093 8.90 25.92 -7.25
N PHE A 1094 9.33 24.66 -7.25
CA PHE A 1094 10.16 24.10 -6.18
C PHE A 1094 11.57 24.70 -6.14
N CYS A 1095 12.19 24.94 -7.31
CA CYS A 1095 13.48 25.63 -7.36
C CYS A 1095 13.38 27.08 -6.86
N ASP A 1096 12.32 27.79 -7.23
CA ASP A 1096 12.06 29.18 -6.82
C ASP A 1096 11.79 29.25 -5.30
N ALA A 1097 11.06 28.28 -4.74
CA ALA A 1097 10.87 28.14 -3.29
C ALA A 1097 12.22 27.97 -2.57
N LEU A 1098 13.07 27.04 -3.01
CA LEU A 1098 14.40 26.85 -2.43
C LEU A 1098 15.32 28.07 -2.59
N ILE A 1099 15.25 28.79 -3.71
CA ILE A 1099 16.04 30.02 -3.94
C ILE A 1099 15.55 31.15 -3.03
N SER A 1100 14.24 31.28 -2.83
CA SER A 1100 13.64 32.22 -1.87
C SER A 1100 14.04 31.88 -0.43
N ILE A 1101 13.98 30.59 -0.04
CA ILE A 1101 14.50 30.12 1.26
C ILE A 1101 16.01 30.41 1.40
N ARG A 1102 16.82 30.33 0.33
CA ARG A 1102 18.23 30.71 0.41
C ARG A 1102 18.42 32.20 0.73
N GLN A 1103 17.50 33.06 0.29
CA GLN A 1103 17.49 34.48 0.67
C GLN A 1103 17.08 34.65 2.13
N GLU A 1104 16.06 33.92 2.62
CA GLU A 1104 15.70 33.94 4.06
C GLU A 1104 16.87 33.50 4.95
N ILE A 1105 17.68 32.54 4.51
CA ILE A 1105 18.94 32.17 5.18
C ILE A 1105 19.93 33.34 5.12
N ALA A 1106 20.13 33.97 3.96
CA ALA A 1106 21.06 35.10 3.81
C ALA A 1106 20.68 36.30 4.69
N ASP A 1107 19.38 36.55 4.86
CA ASP A 1107 18.87 37.61 5.74
C ASP A 1107 19.19 37.35 7.23
N ILE A 1108 19.37 36.08 7.63
CA ILE A 1108 19.89 35.72 8.96
C ILE A 1108 21.43 35.82 8.98
N GLU A 1109 22.13 35.32 7.96
CA GLU A 1109 23.61 35.39 7.84
C GLU A 1109 24.13 36.84 7.85
N GLU A 1110 23.35 37.78 7.31
CA GLU A 1110 23.67 39.20 7.21
C GLU A 1110 22.96 40.07 8.27
N GLY A 1111 22.28 39.47 9.25
CA GLY A 1111 21.70 40.17 10.41
C GLY A 1111 20.51 41.09 10.11
N ARG A 1112 19.78 40.87 9.01
CA ARG A 1112 18.57 41.63 8.63
C ARG A 1112 17.32 41.20 9.39
N ILE A 1113 17.29 39.99 9.95
CA ILE A 1113 16.17 39.44 10.73
C ILE A 1113 16.67 38.69 11.96
N ASP A 1114 15.85 38.59 13.00
CA ASP A 1114 16.21 37.91 14.25
C ASP A 1114 16.56 36.41 14.01
N PRO A 1115 17.71 35.91 14.51
CA PRO A 1115 18.17 34.54 14.24
C PRO A 1115 17.36 33.44 14.96
N ARG A 1116 16.48 33.80 15.90
CA ARG A 1116 15.55 32.91 16.60
C ARG A 1116 14.12 33.02 16.06
N VAL A 1117 13.65 34.24 15.76
CA VAL A 1117 12.25 34.54 15.40
C VAL A 1117 12.15 34.99 13.94
N ASN A 1118 12.39 34.04 13.04
CA ASN A 1118 12.34 34.21 11.58
C ASN A 1118 11.45 33.13 10.94
N PRO A 1119 11.03 33.29 9.67
CA PRO A 1119 10.13 32.33 9.02
C PRO A 1119 10.66 30.89 9.04
N LEU A 1120 11.97 30.70 8.87
CA LEU A 1120 12.61 29.38 8.90
C LEU A 1120 12.49 28.67 10.25
N LYS A 1121 12.85 29.34 11.36
CA LYS A 1121 12.74 28.77 12.71
C LYS A 1121 11.30 28.58 13.18
N MET A 1122 10.39 29.41 12.69
CA MET A 1122 8.98 29.44 13.11
C MET A 1122 8.06 28.58 12.25
N SER A 1123 8.53 28.12 11.08
CA SER A 1123 7.77 27.24 10.17
C SER A 1123 7.46 25.86 10.80
N PRO A 1124 6.35 25.21 10.41
CA PRO A 1124 5.34 25.70 9.47
C PRO A 1124 4.33 26.65 10.11
N HIS A 1125 3.79 27.57 9.30
CA HIS A 1125 2.82 28.57 9.72
C HIS A 1125 1.40 28.05 9.52
N SER A 1126 0.84 27.46 10.57
CA SER A 1126 -0.53 26.94 10.58
C SER A 1126 -1.58 28.03 10.35
N LEU A 1127 -2.76 27.64 9.87
CA LEU A 1127 -3.88 28.55 9.63
C LEU A 1127 -4.18 29.40 10.88
N THR A 1128 -4.23 28.78 12.06
CA THR A 1128 -4.46 29.45 13.36
C THR A 1128 -3.36 30.47 13.68
N CYS A 1129 -2.10 30.15 13.41
CA CYS A 1129 -0.99 31.08 13.64
C CYS A 1129 -1.11 32.35 12.77
N VAL A 1130 -1.55 32.20 11.52
CA VAL A 1130 -1.61 33.31 10.55
C VAL A 1130 -2.90 34.12 10.66
N THR A 1131 -4.00 33.54 11.13
CA THR A 1131 -5.30 34.23 11.31
C THR A 1131 -5.52 34.81 12.70
N SER A 1132 -4.74 34.41 13.71
CA SER A 1132 -4.74 34.97 15.07
C SER A 1132 -4.79 36.51 15.10
N SER A 1133 -5.55 37.10 16.02
CA SER A 1133 -5.52 38.56 16.26
C SER A 1133 -4.15 39.03 16.76
N HIS A 1134 -3.48 38.21 17.58
CA HIS A 1134 -2.12 38.46 18.06
C HIS A 1134 -1.07 37.96 17.05
N TRP A 1135 -0.14 38.85 16.67
CA TRP A 1135 0.99 38.54 15.77
C TRP A 1135 2.19 39.41 16.18
N ASP A 1136 3.07 38.86 17.01
CA ASP A 1136 4.32 39.49 17.42
C ASP A 1136 5.51 38.76 16.79
N ARG A 1137 5.80 39.10 15.54
CA ARG A 1137 6.84 38.47 14.70
C ARG A 1137 7.45 39.54 13.79
N PRO A 1138 8.79 39.59 13.59
CA PRO A 1138 9.47 40.63 12.80
C PRO A 1138 9.37 40.42 11.28
N TYR A 1139 8.28 39.78 10.82
CA TYR A 1139 7.96 39.52 9.42
C TYR A 1139 6.43 39.42 9.27
N SER A 1140 5.93 39.65 8.05
CA SER A 1140 4.49 39.78 7.82
C SER A 1140 3.79 38.43 7.64
N ARG A 1141 2.45 38.44 7.69
CA ARG A 1141 1.59 37.26 7.48
C ARG A 1141 1.66 36.75 6.03
N GLU A 1142 1.90 37.66 5.10
CA GLU A 1142 2.10 37.39 3.67
C GLU A 1142 3.43 36.66 3.46
N VAL A 1143 4.52 37.12 4.09
CA VAL A 1143 5.80 36.38 4.10
C VAL A 1143 5.62 35.00 4.74
N ALA A 1144 4.84 34.90 5.82
CA ALA A 1144 4.59 33.63 6.48
C ALA A 1144 3.86 32.61 5.58
N ALA A 1145 2.71 32.98 5.00
CA ALA A 1145 1.79 32.04 4.33
C ALA A 1145 1.81 32.07 2.80
N PHE A 1146 2.22 33.17 2.17
CA PHE A 1146 2.18 33.41 0.73
C PHE A 1146 3.54 33.93 0.20
N PRO A 1147 4.67 33.25 0.49
CA PRO A 1147 6.01 33.80 0.29
C PRO A 1147 6.41 34.05 -1.18
N LEU A 1148 5.72 33.43 -2.14
CA LEU A 1148 5.91 33.65 -3.58
C LEU A 1148 4.56 33.69 -4.33
N PRO A 1149 4.44 34.42 -5.46
CA PRO A 1149 3.15 34.66 -6.14
C PRO A 1149 2.40 33.43 -6.69
N PHE A 1150 3.01 32.24 -6.69
CA PHE A 1150 2.32 30.99 -7.02
C PHE A 1150 1.59 30.37 -5.82
N VAL A 1151 1.95 30.77 -4.59
CA VAL A 1151 1.27 30.41 -3.35
C VAL A 1151 0.17 31.46 -3.12
N LYS A 1152 -1.09 31.06 -3.30
CA LYS A 1152 -2.24 31.96 -3.31
C LYS A 1152 -3.37 31.44 -2.43
N PRO A 1153 -4.32 32.28 -1.98
CA PRO A 1153 -5.51 31.81 -1.26
C PRO A 1153 -6.31 30.73 -2.01
N GLU A 1154 -6.33 30.75 -3.35
CA GLU A 1154 -7.04 29.79 -4.20
C GLU A 1154 -6.42 28.39 -4.26
N ASN A 1155 -5.14 28.22 -3.88
CA ASN A 1155 -4.41 26.95 -3.92
C ASN A 1155 -3.60 26.65 -2.63
N LYS A 1156 -3.77 27.43 -1.57
CA LYS A 1156 -2.99 27.32 -0.34
C LYS A 1156 -3.33 26.04 0.42
N PHE A 1157 -2.47 25.03 0.29
CA PHE A 1157 -2.39 23.97 1.28
C PHE A 1157 -1.96 24.56 2.63
N TRP A 1158 -2.64 24.19 3.71
CA TRP A 1158 -2.36 24.68 5.06
C TRP A 1158 -1.75 23.57 5.93
N PRO A 1159 -0.54 23.76 6.48
CA PRO A 1159 -0.07 22.98 7.61
C PRO A 1159 -1.10 22.99 8.74
N SER A 1160 -1.54 21.80 9.16
CA SER A 1160 -2.72 21.63 10.01
C SER A 1160 -2.45 21.93 11.50
N ILE A 1161 -1.17 22.03 11.86
CA ILE A 1161 -0.60 22.21 13.20
C ILE A 1161 0.68 23.05 13.08
N ALA A 1162 1.23 23.54 14.19
CA ALA A 1162 2.58 24.13 14.21
C ALA A 1162 3.66 23.03 14.15
N ARG A 1163 4.94 23.42 14.26
CA ARG A 1163 6.08 22.47 14.26
C ARG A 1163 5.92 21.42 15.36
N ILE A 1164 6.13 20.16 15.00
CA ILE A 1164 6.07 19.00 15.90
C ILE A 1164 7.17 19.04 16.99
N ASP A 1165 6.88 18.60 18.22
CA ASP A 1165 7.91 18.20 19.19
C ASP A 1165 8.20 16.70 19.03
N ASP A 1166 9.40 16.38 18.55
CA ASP A 1166 9.87 15.02 18.32
C ASP A 1166 10.40 14.31 19.57
N ILE A 1167 10.74 15.06 20.63
CA ILE A 1167 11.33 14.53 21.87
C ILE A 1167 10.24 14.24 22.90
N TYR A 1168 9.26 15.14 23.04
CA TYR A 1168 8.19 15.03 24.04
C TYR A 1168 7.42 13.70 23.93
N GLY A 1169 6.98 13.30 22.73
CA GLY A 1169 6.24 12.06 22.52
C GLY A 1169 7.06 10.76 22.64
N ASP A 1170 8.39 10.82 22.48
CA ASP A 1170 9.28 9.66 22.73
C ASP A 1170 9.57 9.47 24.24
N GLN A 1171 9.27 10.50 25.06
CA GLN A 1171 9.29 10.49 26.53
C GLN A 1171 7.91 10.18 27.14
N HIS A 1172 6.83 10.71 26.56
CA HIS A 1172 5.44 10.55 27.01
C HIS A 1172 4.68 9.65 26.01
N LEU A 1173 5.03 8.37 25.99
CA LEU A 1173 4.65 7.45 24.93
C LEU A 1173 3.17 7.01 25.02
N VAL A 1174 2.28 7.72 24.31
CA VAL A 1174 0.87 7.34 24.14
C VAL A 1174 0.65 6.90 22.69
N CYS A 1175 0.22 5.65 22.49
CA CYS A 1175 0.12 5.00 21.17
C CYS A 1175 -1.30 4.48 20.83
N THR A 1176 -2.30 4.97 21.57
CA THR A 1176 -3.74 4.80 21.31
C THR A 1176 -4.42 6.18 21.30
N CYS A 1177 -5.68 6.28 20.91
CA CYS A 1177 -6.42 7.54 20.87
C CYS A 1177 -6.70 8.05 22.30
N PRO A 1178 -6.21 9.25 22.69
CA PRO A 1178 -6.44 9.83 24.02
C PRO A 1178 -7.90 10.27 24.21
N PRO A 1179 -8.32 10.64 25.44
CA PRO A 1179 -9.68 11.08 25.72
C PRO A 1179 -10.10 12.33 24.93
N MET A 1180 -11.38 12.40 24.56
CA MET A 1180 -11.96 13.48 23.74
C MET A 1180 -11.84 14.90 24.33
N GLU A 1181 -11.62 15.04 25.64
CA GLU A 1181 -11.37 16.33 26.28
C GLU A 1181 -10.13 17.04 25.70
N VAL A 1182 -9.15 16.28 25.20
CA VAL A 1182 -7.94 16.83 24.56
C VAL A 1182 -8.15 17.14 23.07
N TYR A 1183 -9.25 16.67 22.48
CA TYR A 1183 -9.67 16.96 21.09
C TYR A 1183 -10.53 18.23 20.98
N GLU A 1184 -11.00 18.80 22.10
CA GLU A 1184 -11.73 20.06 22.07
C GLU A 1184 -10.84 21.23 21.60
N SER A 1185 -11.47 22.19 20.92
CA SER A 1185 -10.81 23.45 20.58
C SER A 1185 -10.74 24.32 21.84
N PRO A 1186 -9.59 24.96 22.19
CA PRO A 1186 -9.48 25.82 23.38
C PRO A 1186 -10.40 27.05 23.36
N PHE A 1187 -11.16 27.26 22.28
CA PHE A 1187 -12.28 28.20 22.23
C PHE A 1187 -13.56 27.71 22.95
N SER A 1188 -13.64 26.46 23.43
CA SER A 1188 -14.77 26.00 24.26
C SER A 1188 -14.69 26.52 25.70
N GLU A 1189 -13.50 26.56 26.30
CA GLU A 1189 -13.29 26.96 27.69
C GLU A 1189 -13.63 28.42 27.99
N GLN A 1190 -13.49 29.32 27.01
CA GLN A 1190 -13.86 30.74 27.15
C GLN A 1190 -15.36 31.00 27.42
N LYS A 1191 -16.22 29.96 27.44
CA LYS A 1191 -17.62 30.04 27.88
C LYS A 1191 -17.90 29.51 29.30
N ARG A 1192 -16.89 29.04 30.05
CA ARG A 1192 -17.05 28.58 31.44
C ARG A 1192 -16.44 29.52 32.50
N ALA A 1193 -15.75 30.58 32.08
CA ALA A 1193 -15.18 31.60 32.98
C ALA A 1193 -16.10 32.80 33.26
N SER A 1194 -17.44 32.61 33.23
CA SER A 1194 -18.42 33.67 33.46
C SER A 1194 -19.73 33.16 34.06
N SER A 1195 -19.62 32.45 35.19
CA SER A 1195 -20.73 32.06 36.07
C SER A 1195 -20.23 31.93 37.51
#